data_AF-A0A644VML0-F1
#
_entry.id   AF-A0A644VML0-F1
#
_cell.length_a   1.000
_cell.length_b   1.000
_cell.length_c   1.000
_cell.angle_alpha   90.00
_cell.angle_beta   90.00
_cell.angle_gamma   90.00
#
_symmetry.space_group_name_H-M   'P 1'
#
loop_
_entity.id
_entity.type
_entity.pdbx_description
1 polymer ?
#
loop_
_entity_poly.entity_id
_entity_poly.type
_entity_poly.pdbx_seq_one_letter_code
_entity_poly.pdbx_strand_id
1 'polypeptide(L)'
;MLKFKSMKRTLTTLTAVCIAVFTIQAATIQVSPGTNTIYDAINAASPGDILIIADGTYNEPNTTVISKALTIKAAEGANPFVNHKRYDINVSDSDDVTIQGLTFDNTAQTGTEQVRVNSGTNNNLKFIDCTFQNGTSYGIRLYNTAVQVDTFLVSGCVFKNLQHMAVYSVNGGASPGRFKNAIIENTTFINIVHPSDLTHAIYLRDHDGVEGNDPKVLIDHCTFYNTAPGSYVVYLNKIAGATIRNCIVSNDADKKSNYAFYVYGGTTLSNSIWYNCNSGVRSGGAVATNLSNVDPLFINPALNDFNLDVNSPAVGAATDSKNIGDTRWTVAAAELSINITAPATDQETSDIYRISFVPLDPGGDATISLLYSTDNENWTLIIDNLASTVMYYDWNVRNFNAGNYYVKAVINDGSETVTDVATGRVVVVPDVIPPRAPADLTGNFAEGKVFLSWTNPTSAVPVATSVNDFESGISAFIETKDGAEGSFQLTTGQTGNGMQVNFDIQTAWKQYGVKTNFTTPVDYVSTIEFWYKGDGSSNKIRIIIEQENGDWWYNESIVLNSTEWQKATLNTASFGSFSWHTNQESAFNNMHVTALNFIVASGTITTGNFTLDEISFSGSIPPSADFAGTKIVRRTDRYPADYTDGTVVYNGTAENFTDESIEPNTDYYYAAFSYDDLENYSAFTSNAACFYDSLVSSTFEINNIVQAFSIHPNIIHNSANIGFNLTQNQHISIEVFNTTGMKVTDLINQNFSAGSHIIQFNVNSLNNGLYLIRLTAGKDVNVKKILINK
;
A
#
# COMPACT_ATOMS: atom_id res chain seq x y z
N MET A 1 29.39 -66.69 -86.91
CA MET A 1 28.10 -67.35 -87.19
C MET A 1 27.09 -66.90 -86.14
N LEU A 2 26.14 -66.00 -86.51
CA LEU A 2 24.97 -65.54 -85.70
C LEU A 2 25.25 -64.91 -84.30
N LYS A 3 24.37 -64.11 -83.67
CA LYS A 3 23.36 -63.11 -84.11
C LYS A 3 23.11 -62.13 -82.92
N PHE A 4 22.52 -60.97 -83.20
CA PHE A 4 22.15 -59.92 -82.23
C PHE A 4 21.25 -60.35 -81.06
N LYS A 5 21.36 -59.64 -79.92
CA LYS A 5 20.18 -59.15 -79.17
C LYS A 5 20.46 -57.84 -78.42
N SER A 6 19.50 -56.92 -78.44
CA SER A 6 19.48 -55.63 -77.71
C SER A 6 18.72 -55.79 -76.37
N MET A 7 18.66 -54.87 -75.40
CA MET A 7 18.94 -53.41 -75.29
C MET A 7 19.18 -53.10 -73.78
N LYS A 8 19.65 -51.96 -73.23
CA LYS A 8 19.85 -50.54 -73.63
C LYS A 8 21.25 -50.04 -73.19
N ARG A 9 21.50 -48.72 -73.27
CA ARG A 9 22.52 -47.98 -72.49
C ARG A 9 21.83 -47.17 -71.37
N THR A 10 22.46 -47.06 -70.20
CA THR A 10 22.19 -46.00 -69.22
C THR A 10 23.52 -45.32 -68.92
N LEU A 11 23.59 -44.00 -69.08
CA LEU A 11 24.82 -43.22 -68.96
C LEU A 11 24.96 -42.71 -67.52
N THR A 12 26.00 -43.13 -66.81
CA THR A 12 26.30 -42.65 -65.45
C THR A 12 27.01 -41.29 -65.53
N THR A 13 26.28 -40.20 -65.28
CA THR A 13 26.90 -38.87 -65.11
C THR A 13 27.51 -38.73 -63.73
N LEU A 14 28.83 -38.58 -63.68
CA LEU A 14 29.60 -38.28 -62.48
C LEU A 14 29.57 -36.75 -62.24
N THR A 15 28.69 -36.28 -61.34
CA THR A 15 28.63 -34.85 -60.99
C THR A 15 29.56 -34.56 -59.82
N ALA A 16 30.64 -33.82 -60.07
CA ALA A 16 31.51 -33.33 -59.01
C ALA A 16 30.80 -32.22 -58.22
N VAL A 17 30.43 -32.51 -56.96
CA VAL A 17 29.91 -31.50 -56.04
C VAL A 17 31.08 -30.75 -55.44
N CYS A 18 31.34 -29.54 -55.92
CA CYS A 18 32.17 -28.58 -55.20
C CYS A 18 31.39 -28.10 -53.96
N ILE A 19 31.73 -28.62 -52.78
CA ILE A 19 31.27 -28.05 -51.52
C ILE A 19 32.02 -26.73 -51.32
N ALA A 20 31.39 -25.63 -51.75
CA ALA A 20 31.81 -24.31 -51.34
C ALA A 20 31.48 -24.14 -49.85
N VAL A 21 32.49 -24.20 -48.99
CA VAL A 21 32.36 -23.84 -47.58
C VAL A 21 32.23 -22.32 -47.51
N PHE A 22 30.99 -21.83 -47.56
CA PHE A 22 30.70 -20.45 -47.21
C PHE A 22 30.86 -20.29 -45.71
N THR A 23 31.91 -19.58 -45.28
CA THR A 23 31.97 -19.02 -43.94
C THR A 23 30.90 -17.93 -43.84
N ILE A 24 29.79 -18.24 -43.15
CA ILE A 24 28.79 -17.24 -42.79
C ILE A 24 29.46 -16.29 -41.80
N GLN A 25 29.77 -15.07 -42.23
CA GLN A 25 30.23 -14.01 -41.35
C GLN A 25 28.99 -13.42 -40.65
N ALA A 26 29.05 -13.33 -39.32
CA ALA A 26 27.99 -12.71 -38.51
C ALA A 26 27.64 -11.32 -39.04
N ALA A 27 26.35 -11.10 -39.31
CA ALA A 27 25.86 -9.80 -39.74
C ALA A 27 25.76 -8.85 -38.53
N THR A 28 25.96 -7.55 -38.78
CA THR A 28 25.68 -6.50 -37.80
C THR A 28 24.38 -5.81 -38.19
N ILE A 29 23.37 -5.91 -37.32
CA ILE A 29 22.03 -5.38 -37.54
C ILE A 29 21.85 -4.16 -36.64
N GLN A 30 21.62 -2.98 -37.24
CA GLN A 30 21.29 -1.78 -36.49
C GLN A 30 19.80 -1.80 -36.13
N VAL A 31 19.48 -1.53 -34.87
CA VAL A 31 18.09 -1.48 -34.36
C VAL A 31 17.84 -0.07 -33.82
N SER A 32 16.88 0.62 -34.41
CA SER A 32 16.44 1.96 -33.98
C SER A 32 15.33 1.87 -32.93
N PRO A 33 15.18 2.87 -32.04
CA PRO A 33 14.10 2.92 -31.05
C PRO A 33 12.69 2.79 -31.65
N GLY A 34 11.78 2.17 -30.91
CA GLY A 34 10.39 1.99 -31.33
C GLY A 34 9.71 0.80 -30.65
N THR A 35 8.53 0.44 -31.15
CA THR A 35 7.72 -0.66 -30.62
C THR A 35 8.04 -1.97 -31.35
N ASN A 36 8.29 -3.06 -30.61
CA ASN A 36 8.68 -4.39 -31.12
C ASN A 36 9.93 -4.42 -32.02
N THR A 37 10.79 -3.40 -31.97
CA THR A 37 11.91 -3.27 -32.89
C THR A 37 13.06 -4.23 -32.56
N ILE A 38 13.27 -4.53 -31.27
CA ILE A 38 14.23 -5.56 -30.84
C ILE A 38 13.64 -6.96 -31.11
N TYR A 39 12.36 -7.17 -30.81
CA TYR A 39 11.63 -8.39 -31.12
C TYR A 39 11.73 -8.76 -32.62
N ASP A 40 11.45 -7.82 -33.52
CA ASP A 40 11.52 -8.05 -34.97
C ASP A 40 12.96 -8.31 -35.43
N ALA A 41 13.95 -7.59 -34.90
CA ALA A 41 15.36 -7.80 -35.21
C ALA A 41 15.85 -9.21 -34.79
N ILE A 42 15.45 -9.69 -33.61
CA ILE A 42 15.81 -11.03 -33.12
C ILE A 42 15.17 -12.13 -33.97
N ASN A 43 13.92 -11.92 -34.41
CA ASN A 43 13.24 -12.84 -35.32
C ASN A 43 13.94 -12.92 -36.69
N ALA A 44 14.36 -11.77 -37.24
CA ALA A 44 15.05 -11.68 -38.52
C ALA A 44 16.52 -12.16 -38.51
N ALA A 45 17.20 -12.10 -37.36
CA ALA A 45 18.61 -12.44 -37.23
C ALA A 45 18.94 -13.92 -37.50
N SER A 46 20.13 -14.17 -38.06
CA SER A 46 20.74 -15.49 -38.18
C SER A 46 21.54 -15.86 -36.91
N PRO A 47 21.78 -17.16 -36.64
CA PRO A 47 22.66 -17.57 -35.55
C PRO A 47 24.06 -16.97 -35.69
N GLY A 48 24.54 -16.30 -34.65
CA GLY A 48 25.83 -15.62 -34.57
C GLY A 48 25.79 -14.11 -34.83
N ASP A 49 24.66 -13.57 -35.30
CA ASP A 49 24.54 -12.13 -35.62
C ASP A 49 24.67 -11.22 -34.38
N ILE A 50 24.99 -9.95 -34.64
CA ILE A 50 25.16 -8.90 -33.65
C ILE A 50 24.12 -7.80 -33.89
N LEU A 51 23.18 -7.65 -32.95
CA LEU A 51 22.25 -6.52 -32.90
C LEU A 51 22.92 -5.37 -32.17
N ILE A 52 22.98 -4.21 -32.82
CA ILE A 52 23.45 -2.94 -32.27
C ILE A 52 22.22 -2.08 -31.98
N ILE A 53 21.96 -1.87 -30.70
CA ILE A 53 20.78 -1.16 -30.21
C ILE A 53 21.18 0.32 -30.04
N ALA A 54 20.59 1.20 -30.85
CA ALA A 54 20.83 2.64 -30.79
C ALA A 54 20.23 3.25 -29.52
N ASP A 55 20.67 4.46 -29.16
CA ASP A 55 20.14 5.17 -27.98
C ASP A 55 18.65 5.51 -28.11
N GLY A 56 17.90 5.41 -27.01
CA GLY A 56 16.46 5.72 -26.96
C GLY A 56 15.61 4.62 -26.32
N THR A 57 14.28 4.76 -26.43
CA THR A 57 13.29 3.90 -25.76
C THR A 57 12.71 2.82 -26.68
N TYR A 58 12.68 1.59 -26.18
CA TYR A 58 12.20 0.39 -26.86
C TYR A 58 11.01 -0.17 -26.07
N ASN A 59 9.85 -0.21 -26.70
CA ASN A 59 8.62 -0.75 -26.11
C ASN A 59 8.34 -2.12 -26.71
N GLU A 60 8.61 -3.18 -25.95
CA GLU A 60 8.55 -4.57 -26.41
C GLU A 60 7.40 -5.30 -25.67
N PRO A 61 6.12 -5.02 -25.99
CA PRO A 61 4.95 -5.59 -25.29
C PRO A 61 4.79 -7.11 -25.51
N ASN A 62 5.54 -7.68 -26.46
CA ASN A 62 5.61 -9.11 -26.69
C ASN A 62 6.75 -9.75 -25.90
N THR A 63 6.57 -11.01 -25.50
CA THR A 63 7.68 -11.80 -24.95
C THR A 63 8.68 -12.08 -26.07
N THR A 64 9.92 -11.66 -25.84
CA THR A 64 11.00 -11.75 -26.83
C THR A 64 11.78 -13.04 -26.63
N VAL A 65 11.79 -13.91 -27.65
CA VAL A 65 12.39 -15.25 -27.55
C VAL A 65 13.75 -15.30 -28.23
N ILE A 66 14.79 -15.62 -27.48
CA ILE A 66 16.15 -15.84 -28.01
C ILE A 66 16.43 -17.34 -28.01
N SER A 67 16.46 -17.96 -29.18
CA SER A 67 16.65 -19.42 -29.36
C SER A 67 17.72 -19.76 -30.41
N LYS A 68 18.76 -18.92 -30.47
CA LYS A 68 19.88 -18.99 -31.41
C LYS A 68 21.07 -18.27 -30.79
N ALA A 69 22.30 -18.64 -31.14
CA ALA A 69 23.48 -17.82 -30.84
C ALA A 69 23.24 -16.37 -31.28
N LEU A 70 23.45 -15.39 -30.40
CA LEU A 70 23.17 -13.98 -30.70
C LEU A 70 23.89 -13.04 -29.73
N THR A 71 24.42 -11.93 -30.25
CA THR A 71 24.84 -10.80 -29.41
C THR A 71 23.84 -9.66 -29.57
N ILE A 72 23.29 -9.15 -28.48
CA ILE A 72 22.46 -7.94 -28.43
C ILE A 72 23.23 -6.93 -27.60
N LYS A 73 23.69 -5.83 -28.18
CA LYS A 73 24.44 -4.82 -27.43
C LYS A 73 24.06 -3.39 -27.76
N ALA A 74 24.17 -2.51 -26.79
CA ALA A 74 24.10 -1.08 -27.02
C ALA A 74 25.16 -0.62 -28.03
N ALA A 75 24.83 0.44 -28.77
CA ALA A 75 25.81 1.23 -29.51
C ALA A 75 26.81 1.91 -28.54
N GLU A 76 27.99 2.27 -29.05
CA GLU A 76 29.00 2.96 -28.25
C GLU A 76 28.47 4.30 -27.73
N GLY A 77 28.46 4.47 -26.40
CA GLY A 77 27.91 5.66 -25.74
C GLY A 77 26.39 5.73 -25.61
N ALA A 78 25.64 4.71 -26.04
CA ALA A 78 24.18 4.64 -25.88
C ALA A 78 23.76 3.98 -24.56
N ASN A 79 22.60 4.36 -24.03
CA ASN A 79 21.93 3.72 -22.91
C ASN A 79 20.47 3.36 -23.27
N PRO A 80 20.27 2.35 -24.15
CA PRO A 80 18.94 1.98 -24.63
C PRO A 80 18.04 1.47 -23.50
N PHE A 81 16.87 2.09 -23.38
CA PHE A 81 15.88 1.84 -22.33
C PHE A 81 14.79 0.91 -22.86
N VAL A 82 14.73 -0.31 -22.34
CA VAL A 82 13.92 -1.41 -22.85
C VAL A 82 12.80 -1.74 -21.86
N ASN A 83 11.62 -1.20 -22.13
CA ASN A 83 10.36 -1.56 -21.49
C ASN A 83 9.79 -2.80 -22.18
N HIS A 84 10.09 -3.98 -21.66
CA HIS A 84 9.68 -5.26 -22.24
C HIS A 84 8.67 -6.01 -21.38
N LYS A 85 7.86 -6.87 -22.01
CA LYS A 85 7.04 -7.84 -21.27
C LYS A 85 7.88 -8.92 -20.58
N ARG A 86 8.80 -9.56 -21.31
CA ARG A 86 9.84 -10.50 -20.80
C ARG A 86 10.79 -10.93 -21.93
N TYR A 87 12.05 -11.23 -21.61
CA TYR A 87 12.94 -12.05 -22.45
C TYR A 87 12.89 -13.53 -22.05
N ASP A 88 12.53 -14.41 -23.00
CA ASP A 88 12.61 -15.87 -22.85
C ASP A 88 13.85 -16.40 -23.61
N ILE A 89 14.87 -16.83 -22.87
CA ILE A 89 16.12 -17.36 -23.42
C ILE A 89 16.08 -18.88 -23.42
N ASN A 90 16.17 -19.46 -24.62
CA ASN A 90 16.10 -20.88 -24.89
C ASN A 90 17.44 -21.34 -25.49
N VAL A 91 18.46 -21.50 -24.65
CA VAL A 91 19.78 -21.96 -25.10
C VAL A 91 19.70 -23.44 -25.56
N SER A 92 20.51 -23.84 -26.53
CA SER A 92 20.72 -25.23 -26.99
C SER A 92 22.22 -25.55 -27.15
N ASP A 93 22.58 -26.73 -27.65
CA ASP A 93 23.97 -27.24 -27.79
C ASP A 93 24.92 -26.42 -28.70
N SER A 94 24.48 -25.30 -29.30
CA SER A 94 25.37 -24.38 -30.04
C SER A 94 25.09 -22.87 -29.86
N ASP A 95 24.31 -22.47 -28.85
CA ASP A 95 23.83 -21.08 -28.72
C ASP A 95 24.58 -20.23 -27.69
N ASP A 96 25.63 -19.52 -28.11
CA ASP A 96 26.23 -18.45 -27.29
C ASP A 96 25.34 -17.18 -27.32
N VAL A 97 24.82 -16.77 -26.17
CA VAL A 97 23.97 -15.57 -26.02
C VAL A 97 24.67 -14.53 -25.15
N THR A 98 24.85 -13.33 -25.70
CA THR A 98 25.38 -12.17 -24.96
C THR A 98 24.41 -11.00 -25.06
N ILE A 99 24.04 -10.43 -23.92
CA ILE A 99 23.31 -9.16 -23.84
C ILE A 99 24.21 -8.15 -23.13
N GLN A 100 24.43 -6.98 -23.74
CA GLN A 100 25.37 -5.99 -23.23
C GLN A 100 24.88 -4.53 -23.27
N GLY A 101 24.98 -3.80 -22.15
CA GLY A 101 24.74 -2.36 -22.11
C GLY A 101 23.26 -1.93 -22.23
N LEU A 102 22.31 -2.84 -22.03
CA LEU A 102 20.88 -2.52 -22.08
C LEU A 102 20.35 -2.16 -20.69
N THR A 103 19.49 -1.15 -20.61
CA THR A 103 18.72 -0.84 -19.40
C THR A 103 17.31 -1.41 -19.54
N PHE A 104 16.99 -2.40 -18.71
CA PHE A 104 15.68 -3.00 -18.60
C PHE A 104 14.88 -2.33 -17.50
N ASP A 105 13.81 -1.63 -17.85
CA ASP A 105 12.92 -0.98 -16.89
C ASP A 105 11.51 -1.52 -17.01
N ASN A 106 11.04 -2.12 -15.91
CA ASN A 106 9.74 -2.78 -15.84
C ASN A 106 8.72 -2.01 -14.98
N THR A 107 8.87 -0.68 -14.84
CA THR A 107 7.90 0.17 -14.13
C THR A 107 6.46 -0.03 -14.64
N ALA A 108 6.30 -0.29 -15.94
CA ALA A 108 5.00 -0.55 -16.59
C ALA A 108 4.58 -2.03 -16.60
N GLN A 109 5.29 -2.93 -15.90
CA GLN A 109 5.15 -4.39 -16.05
C GLN A 109 5.16 -5.11 -14.69
N THR A 110 4.15 -5.94 -14.47
CA THR A 110 3.86 -6.50 -13.16
C THR A 110 3.83 -8.03 -13.14
N GLY A 111 4.42 -8.64 -12.11
CA GLY A 111 4.54 -10.09 -11.94
C GLY A 111 5.49 -10.80 -12.94
N THR A 112 5.89 -10.13 -14.02
CA THR A 112 6.81 -10.66 -15.04
C THR A 112 8.27 -10.53 -14.61
N GLU A 113 9.00 -11.64 -14.59
CA GLU A 113 10.47 -11.56 -14.51
C GLU A 113 11.04 -10.93 -15.80
N GLN A 114 12.13 -10.16 -15.68
CA GLN A 114 12.69 -9.43 -16.83
C GLN A 114 13.34 -10.41 -17.82
N VAL A 115 14.13 -11.35 -17.31
CA VAL A 115 14.72 -12.45 -18.08
C VAL A 115 14.37 -13.79 -17.47
N ARG A 116 13.82 -14.70 -18.27
CA ARG A 116 13.65 -16.12 -17.96
C ARG A 116 14.54 -16.96 -18.86
N VAL A 117 15.32 -17.86 -18.27
CA VAL A 117 16.14 -18.85 -18.98
C VAL A 117 15.46 -20.21 -18.85
N ASN A 118 14.97 -20.75 -19.98
CA ASN A 118 14.20 -22.00 -20.00
C ASN A 118 15.08 -23.23 -20.25
N SER A 119 15.98 -23.18 -21.25
CA SER A 119 16.80 -24.33 -21.66
C SER A 119 18.26 -23.94 -21.87
N GLY A 120 19.12 -24.96 -22.06
CA GLY A 120 20.52 -24.83 -22.44
C GLY A 120 21.24 -26.15 -22.27
N THR A 121 21.90 -26.68 -23.29
CA THR A 121 23.00 -27.65 -23.08
C THR A 121 24.27 -26.99 -23.62
N ASN A 122 25.38 -27.10 -22.90
CA ASN A 122 26.73 -26.82 -23.37
C ASN A 122 27.05 -25.42 -24.00
N ASN A 123 26.38 -24.32 -23.62
CA ASN A 123 26.75 -22.97 -24.09
C ASN A 123 26.78 -21.88 -22.99
N ASN A 124 27.30 -20.70 -23.38
CA ASN A 124 27.51 -19.56 -22.50
C ASN A 124 26.38 -18.53 -22.62
N LEU A 125 25.90 -18.06 -21.47
CA LEU A 125 24.94 -16.96 -21.36
C LEU A 125 25.57 -15.81 -20.57
N LYS A 126 25.63 -14.62 -21.17
CA LYS A 126 26.34 -13.46 -20.62
C LYS A 126 25.45 -12.22 -20.56
N PHE A 127 25.43 -11.57 -19.41
CA PHE A 127 24.91 -10.23 -19.19
C PHE A 127 26.07 -9.33 -18.79
N ILE A 128 26.32 -8.28 -19.56
CA ILE A 128 27.50 -7.42 -19.41
C ILE A 128 27.05 -5.95 -19.39
N ASP A 129 27.43 -5.16 -18.41
CA ASP A 129 27.09 -3.72 -18.36
C ASP A 129 25.56 -3.40 -18.41
N CYS A 130 24.69 -4.38 -18.12
CA CYS A 130 23.23 -4.21 -18.18
C CYS A 130 22.64 -3.70 -16.86
N THR A 131 21.62 -2.83 -16.96
CA THR A 131 20.81 -2.39 -15.82
C THR A 131 19.46 -3.12 -15.81
N PHE A 132 19.02 -3.55 -14.63
CA PHE A 132 17.77 -4.25 -14.38
C PHE A 132 17.02 -3.50 -13.28
N GLN A 133 16.00 -2.72 -13.63
CA GLN A 133 15.36 -1.81 -12.68
C GLN A 133 13.82 -1.84 -12.67
N ASN A 134 13.27 -1.44 -11.51
CA ASN A 134 11.85 -1.17 -11.28
C ASN A 134 10.92 -2.37 -11.59
N GLY A 135 11.43 -3.59 -11.49
CA GLY A 135 10.68 -4.83 -11.74
C GLY A 135 10.02 -5.37 -10.49
N THR A 136 8.74 -5.71 -10.59
CA THR A 136 7.96 -6.33 -9.48
C THR A 136 8.22 -7.84 -9.29
N SER A 137 9.19 -8.41 -10.00
CA SER A 137 9.49 -9.84 -10.03
C SER A 137 11.01 -10.05 -10.15
N TYR A 138 11.45 -11.22 -10.60
CA TYR A 138 12.87 -11.53 -10.73
C TYR A 138 13.55 -10.69 -11.82
N GLY A 139 14.82 -10.31 -11.61
CA GLY A 139 15.66 -9.75 -12.67
C GLY A 139 16.00 -10.83 -13.69
N ILE A 140 16.80 -11.82 -13.28
CA ILE A 140 17.14 -13.00 -14.08
C ILE A 140 16.73 -14.27 -13.32
N ARG A 141 15.86 -15.09 -13.95
CA ARG A 141 15.41 -16.38 -13.43
C ARG A 141 15.82 -17.53 -14.33
N LEU A 142 16.59 -18.45 -13.79
CA LEU A 142 16.86 -19.76 -14.39
C LEU A 142 15.76 -20.72 -13.96
N TYR A 143 14.90 -21.13 -14.90
CA TYR A 143 13.74 -21.98 -14.64
C TYR A 143 14.13 -23.47 -14.52
N ASN A 144 13.27 -24.31 -13.94
CA ASN A 144 13.56 -25.73 -13.73
C ASN A 144 13.37 -26.51 -15.04
N THR A 145 14.47 -26.96 -15.63
CA THR A 145 14.49 -27.93 -16.72
C THR A 145 15.63 -28.93 -16.57
N ALA A 146 15.62 -29.98 -17.39
CA ALA A 146 16.65 -31.03 -17.43
C ALA A 146 17.98 -30.60 -18.09
N VAL A 147 18.02 -29.41 -18.71
CA VAL A 147 19.06 -28.99 -19.68
C VAL A 147 19.89 -27.87 -19.05
N GLN A 148 21.21 -28.02 -18.85
CA GLN A 148 22.07 -27.07 -18.10
C GLN A 148 22.93 -26.10 -18.93
N VAL A 149 22.96 -24.83 -18.52
CA VAL A 149 23.89 -23.80 -19.05
C VAL A 149 25.35 -24.19 -18.70
N ASP A 150 26.31 -23.92 -19.58
CA ASP A 150 27.72 -24.20 -19.28
C ASP A 150 28.33 -23.13 -18.38
N THR A 151 28.29 -21.87 -18.85
CA THR A 151 28.71 -20.70 -18.07
C THR A 151 27.63 -19.63 -18.10
N PHE A 152 27.17 -19.23 -16.90
CA PHE A 152 26.30 -18.09 -16.69
C PHE A 152 27.12 -16.94 -16.11
N LEU A 153 27.23 -15.83 -16.85
CA LEU A 153 28.01 -14.65 -16.49
C LEU A 153 27.09 -13.43 -16.29
N VAL A 154 27.28 -12.74 -15.17
CA VAL A 154 26.73 -11.42 -14.89
C VAL A 154 27.91 -10.54 -14.49
N SER A 155 28.30 -9.59 -15.33
CA SER A 155 29.52 -8.77 -15.13
C SER A 155 29.20 -7.30 -15.41
N GLY A 156 29.58 -6.36 -14.55
CA GLY A 156 29.27 -4.94 -14.78
C GLY A 156 27.77 -4.61 -14.64
N CYS A 157 26.92 -5.47 -14.09
CA CYS A 157 25.48 -5.22 -14.06
C CYS A 157 25.04 -4.31 -12.91
N VAL A 158 23.85 -3.73 -13.03
CA VAL A 158 23.16 -3.05 -11.92
C VAL A 158 21.76 -3.64 -11.78
N PHE A 159 21.37 -4.04 -10.59
CA PHE A 159 20.01 -4.46 -10.26
C PHE A 159 19.45 -3.51 -9.22
N LYS A 160 18.33 -2.82 -9.52
CA LYS A 160 17.81 -1.73 -8.68
C LYS A 160 16.30 -1.80 -8.51
N ASN A 161 15.79 -1.58 -7.29
CA ASN A 161 14.35 -1.48 -7.01
C ASN A 161 13.57 -2.71 -7.54
N LEU A 162 14.06 -3.92 -7.23
CA LEU A 162 13.38 -5.16 -7.64
C LEU A 162 12.60 -5.74 -6.47
N GLN A 163 11.31 -6.04 -6.71
CA GLN A 163 10.46 -6.61 -5.66
C GLN A 163 10.68 -8.11 -5.45
N HIS A 164 11.43 -8.82 -6.30
CA HIS A 164 11.83 -10.20 -6.02
C HIS A 164 13.36 -10.36 -6.14
N MET A 165 13.87 -11.55 -6.48
CA MET A 165 15.31 -11.81 -6.45
C MET A 165 15.97 -11.34 -7.74
N ALA A 166 17.08 -10.60 -7.62
CA ALA A 166 17.79 -10.07 -8.78
C ALA A 166 18.36 -11.19 -9.67
N VAL A 167 18.99 -12.21 -9.05
CA VAL A 167 19.43 -13.43 -9.73
C VAL A 167 18.90 -14.65 -8.98
N TYR A 168 18.10 -15.48 -9.67
CA TYR A 168 17.47 -16.66 -9.09
C TYR A 168 17.69 -17.92 -9.92
N SER A 169 18.15 -18.98 -9.29
CA SER A 169 18.13 -20.34 -9.82
C SER A 169 17.42 -21.30 -8.87
N VAL A 170 16.39 -21.95 -9.39
CA VAL A 170 15.80 -23.16 -8.78
C VAL A 170 16.79 -24.33 -8.78
N ASN A 171 16.42 -25.45 -8.15
CA ASN A 171 17.22 -26.66 -8.25
C ASN A 171 17.29 -27.20 -9.68
N GLY A 172 18.42 -27.81 -10.03
CA GLY A 172 18.62 -28.43 -11.33
C GLY A 172 17.74 -29.66 -11.58
N GLY A 173 17.35 -29.89 -12.84
CA GLY A 173 16.85 -31.19 -13.29
C GLY A 173 17.96 -32.23 -13.54
N ALA A 174 19.23 -31.80 -13.51
CA ALA A 174 20.42 -32.64 -13.63
C ALA A 174 21.57 -32.08 -12.77
N SER A 175 22.53 -32.93 -12.39
CA SER A 175 23.80 -32.58 -11.73
C SER A 175 24.77 -31.90 -12.71
N PRO A 176 25.48 -30.81 -12.34
CA PRO A 176 25.58 -30.23 -10.99
C PRO A 176 24.41 -29.31 -10.56
N GLY A 177 23.70 -28.67 -11.49
CA GLY A 177 22.63 -27.72 -11.16
C GLY A 177 21.91 -27.19 -12.40
N ARG A 178 21.52 -25.91 -12.41
CA ARG A 178 21.01 -25.23 -13.63
C ARG A 178 22.11 -24.71 -14.55
N PHE A 179 23.32 -24.57 -14.01
CA PHE A 179 24.53 -24.14 -14.69
C PHE A 179 25.70 -25.01 -14.19
N LYS A 180 26.77 -25.15 -14.98
CA LYS A 180 28.03 -25.77 -14.50
C LYS A 180 28.93 -24.75 -13.81
N ASN A 181 28.98 -23.54 -14.34
CA ASN A 181 29.70 -22.39 -13.79
C ASN A 181 28.76 -21.17 -13.73
N ALA A 182 28.74 -20.47 -12.60
CA ALA A 182 28.16 -19.14 -12.47
C ALA A 182 29.23 -18.16 -12.00
N ILE A 183 29.34 -17.02 -12.68
CA ILE A 183 30.25 -15.92 -12.35
C ILE A 183 29.40 -14.66 -12.23
N ILE A 184 29.42 -14.03 -11.06
CA ILE A 184 28.75 -12.75 -10.80
C ILE A 184 29.83 -11.80 -10.30
N GLU A 185 30.17 -10.78 -11.09
CA GLU A 185 31.30 -9.91 -10.80
C GLU A 185 31.04 -8.43 -11.12
N ASN A 186 31.73 -7.51 -10.44
CA ASN A 186 31.62 -6.05 -10.67
C ASN A 186 30.15 -5.60 -10.81
N THR A 187 29.28 -6.10 -9.93
CA THR A 187 27.83 -5.96 -10.06
C THR A 187 27.25 -5.34 -8.80
N THR A 188 26.36 -4.36 -8.97
CA THR A 188 25.74 -3.61 -7.88
C THR A 188 24.25 -3.99 -7.74
N PHE A 189 23.80 -4.24 -6.52
CA PHE A 189 22.43 -4.64 -6.17
C PHE A 189 21.84 -3.65 -5.16
N ILE A 190 20.71 -3.04 -5.47
CA ILE A 190 20.14 -1.90 -4.74
C ILE A 190 18.65 -2.14 -4.50
N ASN A 191 18.16 -1.96 -3.27
CA ASN A 191 16.72 -2.03 -2.95
C ASN A 191 16.06 -3.32 -3.49
N ILE A 192 16.63 -4.48 -3.16
CA ILE A 192 16.09 -5.79 -3.56
C ILE A 192 15.22 -6.31 -2.40
N VAL A 193 13.91 -6.00 -2.44
CA VAL A 193 12.98 -6.10 -1.30
C VAL A 193 11.58 -6.55 -1.76
N HIS A 194 11.11 -7.72 -1.31
CA HIS A 194 9.71 -8.15 -1.55
C HIS A 194 8.80 -7.62 -0.45
N PRO A 195 7.60 -7.08 -0.76
CA PRO A 195 6.71 -6.49 0.24
C PRO A 195 6.14 -7.51 1.25
N SER A 196 6.00 -8.78 0.85
CA SER A 196 5.33 -9.82 1.67
C SER A 196 6.10 -11.12 1.89
N ASP A 197 7.29 -11.30 1.31
CA ASP A 197 7.97 -12.60 1.25
C ASP A 197 9.48 -12.48 1.49
N LEU A 198 10.12 -13.61 1.77
CA LEU A 198 11.59 -13.68 1.86
C LEU A 198 12.21 -13.51 0.49
N THR A 199 12.92 -12.39 0.29
CA THR A 199 13.76 -12.16 -0.90
C THR A 199 15.25 -12.34 -0.60
N HIS A 200 16.04 -12.39 -1.67
CA HIS A 200 17.50 -12.46 -1.70
C HIS A 200 17.98 -11.58 -2.86
N ALA A 201 19.17 -11.00 -2.80
CA ALA A 201 19.77 -10.42 -4.01
C ALA A 201 20.15 -11.55 -4.99
N ILE A 202 20.86 -12.55 -4.48
CA ILE A 202 21.28 -13.73 -5.24
C ILE A 202 20.78 -14.98 -4.50
N TYR A 203 20.01 -15.82 -5.19
CA TYR A 203 19.71 -17.18 -4.75
C TYR A 203 20.11 -18.16 -5.84
N LEU A 204 21.02 -19.07 -5.53
CA LEU A 204 21.47 -20.12 -6.43
C LEU A 204 21.32 -21.47 -5.73
N ARG A 205 21.02 -22.52 -6.50
CA ARG A 205 20.84 -23.87 -5.99
C ARG A 205 21.40 -24.93 -6.93
N ASP A 206 21.88 -25.98 -6.30
CA ASP A 206 22.40 -27.21 -6.91
C ASP A 206 21.29 -28.13 -7.46
N HIS A 207 21.62 -29.38 -7.78
CA HIS A 207 20.65 -30.40 -8.20
C HIS A 207 19.85 -31.02 -7.04
N ASP A 208 20.54 -31.61 -6.07
CA ASP A 208 19.97 -32.62 -5.16
C ASP A 208 20.40 -32.50 -3.68
N GLY A 209 21.52 -31.85 -3.40
CA GLY A 209 22.18 -31.69 -2.10
C GLY A 209 23.31 -32.67 -1.83
N VAL A 210 23.89 -33.28 -2.87
CA VAL A 210 24.99 -34.24 -2.75
C VAL A 210 26.33 -33.53 -2.96
N GLU A 211 27.04 -33.30 -1.84
CA GLU A 211 28.36 -32.64 -1.83
C GLU A 211 29.35 -33.30 -2.79
N GLY A 212 30.09 -32.48 -3.55
CA GLY A 212 31.19 -32.88 -4.43
C GLY A 212 30.83 -32.93 -5.91
N ASN A 213 29.53 -32.85 -6.26
CA ASN A 213 29.05 -32.67 -7.64
C ASN A 213 28.33 -31.32 -7.82
N ASP A 214 28.76 -30.31 -7.06
CA ASP A 214 28.16 -28.98 -7.00
C ASP A 214 28.50 -28.09 -8.21
N PRO A 215 27.67 -27.09 -8.54
CA PRO A 215 27.98 -26.13 -9.58
C PRO A 215 29.01 -25.13 -9.08
N LYS A 216 29.98 -24.77 -9.92
CA LYS A 216 31.02 -23.81 -9.54
C LYS A 216 30.45 -22.40 -9.52
N VAL A 217 30.55 -21.71 -8.39
CA VAL A 217 30.09 -20.33 -8.23
C VAL A 217 31.25 -19.44 -7.83
N LEU A 218 31.45 -18.35 -8.57
CA LEU A 218 32.29 -17.22 -8.20
C LEU A 218 31.40 -15.98 -8.02
N ILE A 219 31.50 -15.33 -6.87
CA ILE A 219 30.95 -13.99 -6.63
C ILE A 219 32.12 -13.10 -6.20
N ASP A 220 32.41 -12.07 -6.99
CA ASP A 220 33.64 -11.25 -6.84
C ASP A 220 33.31 -9.76 -7.04
N HIS A 221 33.88 -8.85 -6.26
CA HIS A 221 33.66 -7.40 -6.47
C HIS A 221 32.17 -7.01 -6.64
N CYS A 222 31.30 -7.47 -5.75
CA CYS A 222 29.87 -7.13 -5.79
C CYS A 222 29.50 -6.21 -4.63
N THR A 223 28.68 -5.20 -4.91
CA THR A 223 28.14 -4.26 -3.92
C THR A 223 26.65 -4.52 -3.75
N PHE A 224 26.20 -4.70 -2.50
CA PHE A 224 24.80 -4.89 -2.16
C PHE A 224 24.39 -3.80 -1.16
N TYR A 225 23.33 -3.05 -1.47
CA TYR A 225 22.78 -2.01 -0.59
C TYR A 225 21.26 -2.15 -0.44
N ASN A 226 20.77 -2.16 0.81
CA ASN A 226 19.35 -2.29 1.14
C ASN A 226 18.71 -3.52 0.48
N THR A 227 19.27 -4.69 0.76
CA THR A 227 18.85 -5.96 0.12
C THR A 227 18.43 -6.98 1.15
N ALA A 228 17.37 -7.73 0.83
CA ALA A 228 16.86 -8.83 1.64
C ALA A 228 16.66 -8.52 3.15
N PRO A 229 15.94 -7.43 3.54
CA PRO A 229 15.58 -7.18 4.94
C PRO A 229 14.93 -8.42 5.58
N GLY A 230 15.32 -8.76 6.80
CA GLY A 230 14.83 -9.97 7.50
C GLY A 230 15.23 -11.31 6.86
N SER A 231 16.10 -11.33 5.84
CA SER A 231 16.43 -12.51 5.03
C SER A 231 17.95 -12.62 4.78
N TYR A 232 18.38 -13.35 3.76
CA TYR A 232 19.79 -13.52 3.38
C TYR A 232 20.09 -12.73 2.11
N VAL A 233 21.21 -11.99 2.02
CA VAL A 233 21.53 -11.23 0.78
C VAL A 233 21.97 -12.17 -0.34
N VAL A 234 22.96 -13.02 -0.06
CA VAL A 234 23.39 -14.11 -0.95
C VAL A 234 23.05 -15.45 -0.30
N TYR A 235 22.28 -16.29 -0.98
CA TYR A 235 21.97 -17.65 -0.56
C TYR A 235 22.39 -18.66 -1.62
N LEU A 236 23.50 -19.36 -1.36
CA LEU A 236 23.95 -20.50 -2.15
C LEU A 236 23.40 -21.77 -1.50
N ASN A 237 22.16 -22.12 -1.84
CA ASN A 237 21.46 -23.25 -1.23
C ASN A 237 22.07 -24.57 -1.70
N LYS A 238 22.58 -25.36 -0.75
CA LYS A 238 23.22 -26.67 -0.94
C LYS A 238 24.50 -26.71 -1.78
N ILE A 239 24.85 -25.64 -2.48
CA ILE A 239 26.10 -25.53 -3.25
C ILE A 239 27.30 -25.52 -2.28
N ALA A 240 28.06 -26.60 -2.27
CA ALA A 240 29.38 -26.68 -1.65
C ALA A 240 30.48 -26.20 -2.61
N GLY A 241 31.62 -25.72 -2.07
CA GLY A 241 32.80 -25.38 -2.88
C GLY A 241 32.75 -24.06 -3.69
N ALA A 242 31.83 -23.15 -3.38
CA ALA A 242 31.79 -21.83 -4.02
C ALA A 242 32.95 -20.92 -3.56
N THR A 243 33.19 -19.82 -4.29
CA THR A 243 34.13 -18.75 -3.92
C THR A 243 33.39 -17.41 -3.88
N ILE A 244 33.41 -16.74 -2.74
CA ILE A 244 32.87 -15.38 -2.58
C ILE A 244 34.01 -14.49 -2.07
N ARG A 245 34.30 -13.38 -2.73
CA ARG A 245 35.35 -12.46 -2.26
C ARG A 245 35.14 -11.03 -2.70
N ASN A 246 35.87 -10.11 -2.09
CA ASN A 246 35.89 -8.69 -2.47
C ASN A 246 34.49 -8.04 -2.50
N CYS A 247 33.52 -8.49 -1.69
CA CYS A 247 32.14 -7.99 -1.71
C CYS A 247 31.84 -7.02 -0.56
N ILE A 248 30.92 -6.08 -0.77
CA ILE A 248 30.32 -5.24 0.28
C ILE A 248 28.84 -5.56 0.39
N VAL A 249 28.35 -5.85 1.59
CA VAL A 249 26.91 -5.92 1.89
C VAL A 249 26.55 -4.90 2.96
N SER A 250 25.88 -3.80 2.60
CA SER A 250 25.46 -2.76 3.55
C SER A 250 23.94 -2.57 3.52
N ASN A 251 23.35 -2.11 4.61
CA ASN A 251 21.95 -1.71 4.65
C ASN A 251 21.77 -0.50 5.57
N ASP A 252 20.62 0.15 5.47
CA ASP A 252 20.18 1.10 6.47
C ASP A 252 19.89 0.39 7.81
N ALA A 253 19.94 1.14 8.91
CA ALA A 253 19.80 0.59 10.25
C ALA A 253 18.42 -0.04 10.53
N ASP A 254 17.39 0.35 9.79
CA ASP A 254 16.01 -0.16 9.82
C ASP A 254 15.77 -1.34 8.85
N LYS A 255 16.63 -1.53 7.82
CA LYS A 255 16.46 -2.50 6.73
C LYS A 255 17.36 -3.74 6.85
N LYS A 256 17.72 -4.12 8.08
CA LYS A 256 18.74 -5.16 8.31
C LYS A 256 18.37 -6.53 7.73
N SER A 257 19.24 -7.08 6.89
CA SER A 257 19.21 -8.50 6.52
C SER A 257 19.62 -9.37 7.74
N ASN A 258 19.11 -10.59 7.82
CA ASN A 258 19.56 -11.56 8.83
C ASN A 258 21.01 -12.00 8.61
N TYR A 259 21.41 -12.27 7.37
CA TYR A 259 22.81 -12.61 7.04
C TYR A 259 23.22 -12.01 5.69
N ALA A 260 24.46 -11.57 5.56
CA ALA A 260 25.02 -11.20 4.26
C ALA A 260 25.19 -12.43 3.35
N PHE A 261 25.73 -13.53 3.88
CA PHE A 261 25.98 -14.77 3.12
C PHE A 261 25.43 -16.01 3.84
N TYR A 262 24.65 -16.84 3.14
CA TYR A 262 24.29 -18.19 3.59
C TYR A 262 24.81 -19.24 2.59
N VAL A 263 25.74 -20.08 3.04
CA VAL A 263 26.58 -20.96 2.21
C VAL A 263 26.84 -22.32 2.90
N TYR A 264 27.25 -23.33 2.12
CA TYR A 264 27.49 -24.70 2.61
C TYR A 264 28.99 -25.06 2.64
N GLY A 265 29.29 -26.30 3.04
CA GLY A 265 30.65 -26.80 3.27
C GLY A 265 31.61 -26.55 2.11
N GLY A 266 32.90 -26.36 2.41
CA GLY A 266 33.93 -26.15 1.39
C GLY A 266 33.86 -24.83 0.62
N THR A 267 32.82 -24.02 0.80
CA THR A 267 32.77 -22.63 0.28
C THR A 267 33.89 -21.80 0.92
N THR A 268 34.53 -20.94 0.13
CA THR A 268 35.53 -19.98 0.61
C THR A 268 34.98 -18.56 0.56
N LEU A 269 35.21 -17.79 1.64
CA LEU A 269 34.87 -16.38 1.76
C LEU A 269 36.11 -15.58 2.16
N SER A 270 36.43 -14.53 1.41
CA SER A 270 37.59 -13.68 1.70
C SER A 270 37.37 -12.20 1.44
N ASN A 271 38.11 -11.35 2.18
CA ASN A 271 38.26 -9.90 1.92
C ASN A 271 36.92 -9.21 1.60
N SER A 272 35.92 -9.37 2.45
CA SER A 272 34.57 -8.86 2.23
C SER A 272 34.01 -8.18 3.48
N ILE A 273 33.22 -7.14 3.27
CA ILE A 273 32.64 -6.30 4.31
C ILE A 273 31.13 -6.58 4.39
N TRP A 274 30.60 -6.59 5.60
CA TRP A 274 29.17 -6.36 5.80
C TRP A 274 28.93 -5.26 6.83
N TYR A 275 27.77 -4.62 6.74
CA TYR A 275 27.29 -3.63 7.67
C TYR A 275 25.77 -3.69 7.77
N ASN A 276 25.23 -3.43 8.97
CA ASN A 276 23.79 -3.53 9.25
C ASN A 276 23.14 -4.85 8.75
N CYS A 277 23.85 -5.96 8.92
CA CYS A 277 23.26 -7.31 8.94
C CYS A 277 23.29 -7.85 10.37
N ASN A 278 22.36 -8.75 10.75
CA ASN A 278 22.41 -9.39 12.06
C ASN A 278 23.64 -10.32 12.22
N SER A 279 24.19 -10.83 11.13
CA SER A 279 25.48 -11.50 11.07
C SER A 279 26.06 -11.48 9.64
N GLY A 280 27.36 -11.72 9.49
CA GLY A 280 28.02 -11.80 8.18
C GLY A 280 27.71 -13.11 7.45
N VAL A 281 27.98 -14.24 8.11
CA VAL A 281 27.94 -15.56 7.45
C VAL A 281 27.14 -16.57 8.26
N ARG A 282 26.23 -17.29 7.58
CA ARG A 282 25.63 -18.54 8.03
C ARG A 282 26.26 -19.70 7.26
N SER A 283 26.83 -20.68 7.95
CA SER A 283 27.36 -21.89 7.30
C SER A 283 27.46 -23.10 8.22
N GLY A 284 27.51 -24.29 7.61
CA GLY A 284 27.86 -25.56 8.25
C GLY A 284 29.29 -26.04 7.97
N GLY A 285 30.14 -25.25 7.29
CA GLY A 285 31.52 -25.66 7.00
C GLY A 285 32.31 -24.82 5.99
N ALA A 286 31.92 -23.57 5.74
CA ALA A 286 32.68 -22.65 4.90
C ALA A 286 33.92 -22.09 5.60
N VAL A 287 34.96 -21.77 4.82
CA VAL A 287 36.19 -21.13 5.30
C VAL A 287 36.09 -19.63 5.05
N ALA A 288 36.00 -18.85 6.13
CA ALA A 288 35.94 -17.39 6.09
C ALA A 288 37.25 -16.76 6.57
N THR A 289 37.76 -15.77 5.84
CA THR A 289 39.01 -15.05 6.12
C THR A 289 38.84 -13.56 5.79
N ASN A 290 39.54 -12.65 6.49
CA ASN A 290 39.50 -11.20 6.24
C ASN A 290 38.07 -10.66 6.04
N LEU A 291 37.19 -11.02 6.97
CA LEU A 291 35.76 -10.76 6.95
C LEU A 291 35.42 -9.77 8.07
N SER A 292 34.86 -8.60 7.71
CA SER A 292 34.73 -7.46 8.62
C SER A 292 33.29 -6.93 8.71
N ASN A 293 32.82 -6.68 9.95
CA ASN A 293 31.57 -5.97 10.22
C ASN A 293 31.86 -4.49 10.45
N VAL A 294 31.91 -3.69 9.38
CA VAL A 294 32.30 -2.27 9.40
C VAL A 294 31.52 -1.49 8.36
N ASP A 295 31.24 -0.22 8.62
CA ASP A 295 30.63 0.66 7.63
C ASP A 295 31.57 0.79 6.41
N PRO A 296 31.10 0.54 5.17
CA PRO A 296 31.92 0.76 3.98
C PRO A 296 32.17 2.24 3.68
N LEU A 297 31.53 3.20 4.38
CA LEU A 297 31.62 4.64 4.14
C LEU A 297 31.32 4.99 2.67
N PHE A 298 30.12 4.63 2.22
CA PHE A 298 29.58 5.12 0.94
C PHE A 298 29.26 6.61 1.05
N ILE A 299 29.56 7.39 0.00
CA ILE A 299 29.42 8.85 0.01
C ILE A 299 27.94 9.27 0.14
N ASN A 300 27.05 8.84 -0.77
CA ASN A 300 25.62 9.15 -0.63
C ASN A 300 24.73 8.00 -1.13
N PRO A 301 24.66 6.89 -0.37
CA PRO A 301 23.96 5.67 -0.81
C PRO A 301 22.45 5.87 -0.92
N ALA A 302 21.87 6.88 -0.24
CA ALA A 302 20.48 7.29 -0.37
C ALA A 302 20.16 7.83 -1.77
N LEU A 303 21.09 8.55 -2.41
CA LEU A 303 21.01 8.96 -3.81
C LEU A 303 21.49 7.87 -4.79
N ASN A 304 21.81 6.67 -4.29
CA ASN A 304 22.46 5.56 -5.02
C ASN A 304 23.91 5.86 -5.44
N ASP A 305 24.59 6.77 -4.76
CA ASP A 305 26.03 6.96 -4.90
C ASP A 305 26.78 6.05 -3.92
N PHE A 306 27.38 4.99 -4.47
CA PHE A 306 28.20 4.03 -3.73
C PHE A 306 29.70 4.23 -3.94
N ASN A 307 30.13 5.40 -4.43
CA ASN A 307 31.51 5.84 -4.31
C ASN A 307 31.95 5.73 -2.84
N LEU A 308 33.20 5.34 -2.61
CA LEU A 308 33.77 5.14 -1.28
C LEU A 308 34.44 6.42 -0.81
N ASP A 309 34.25 6.79 0.45
CA ASP A 309 35.09 7.80 1.09
C ASP A 309 36.56 7.35 1.10
N VAL A 310 37.49 8.30 1.02
CA VAL A 310 38.94 8.08 1.03
C VAL A 310 39.44 7.35 2.28
N ASN A 311 38.70 7.42 3.40
CA ASN A 311 38.99 6.72 4.65
C ASN A 311 38.27 5.37 4.77
N SER A 312 37.53 4.93 3.75
CA SER A 312 36.78 3.68 3.76
C SER A 312 37.67 2.45 3.99
N PRO A 313 37.26 1.50 4.86
CA PRO A 313 37.97 0.24 5.07
C PRO A 313 37.93 -0.69 3.83
N ALA A 314 37.15 -0.35 2.80
CA ALA A 314 37.12 -1.08 1.53
C ALA A 314 38.28 -0.70 0.59
N VAL A 315 38.88 0.48 0.75
CA VAL A 315 39.85 1.05 -0.21
C VAL A 315 41.15 0.23 -0.21
N GLY A 316 41.54 -0.27 -1.39
CA GLY A 316 42.74 -1.11 -1.58
C GLY A 316 42.76 -2.46 -0.85
N ALA A 317 41.66 -2.87 -0.20
CA ALA A 317 41.60 -4.02 0.70
C ALA A 317 41.21 -5.35 0.03
N ALA A 318 40.94 -5.37 -1.28
CA ALA A 318 40.58 -6.58 -2.02
C ALA A 318 41.76 -7.56 -2.21
N THR A 319 41.47 -8.81 -2.57
CA THR A 319 42.49 -9.85 -2.83
C THR A 319 43.42 -9.54 -4.00
N ASP A 320 43.06 -8.59 -4.86
CA ASP A 320 43.83 -8.11 -6.02
C ASP A 320 44.38 -6.67 -5.82
N SER A 321 44.36 -6.17 -4.57
CA SER A 321 44.76 -4.81 -4.19
C SER A 321 43.91 -3.67 -4.75
N LYS A 322 42.72 -3.96 -5.31
CA LYS A 322 41.70 -2.94 -5.61
C LYS A 322 40.82 -2.68 -4.38
N ASN A 323 39.77 -1.88 -4.57
CA ASN A 323 38.71 -1.70 -3.58
C ASN A 323 37.85 -2.96 -3.46
N ILE A 324 37.40 -3.26 -2.24
CA ILE A 324 36.30 -4.21 -1.99
C ILE A 324 35.00 -3.57 -2.54
N GLY A 325 34.11 -4.39 -3.09
CA GLY A 325 32.90 -3.95 -3.79
C GLY A 325 33.09 -3.88 -5.30
N ASP A 326 32.02 -3.45 -5.98
CA ASP A 326 32.00 -3.20 -7.43
C ASP A 326 32.95 -2.05 -7.80
N THR A 327 34.01 -2.39 -8.53
CA THR A 327 35.16 -1.49 -8.78
C THR A 327 34.88 -0.31 -9.71
N ARG A 328 33.65 -0.21 -10.23
CA ARG A 328 33.18 0.96 -10.99
C ARG A 328 32.86 2.15 -10.08
N TRP A 329 32.58 1.90 -8.81
CA TRP A 329 32.49 2.95 -7.81
C TRP A 329 33.88 3.45 -7.45
N THR A 330 34.06 4.76 -7.54
CA THR A 330 35.35 5.43 -7.37
C THR A 330 35.61 5.75 -5.90
N VAL A 331 36.78 6.34 -5.62
CA VAL A 331 37.13 6.85 -4.29
C VAL A 331 37.20 8.36 -4.38
N ALA A 332 36.48 9.06 -3.50
CA ALA A 332 36.55 10.50 -3.33
C ALA A 332 36.51 10.83 -1.84
N ALA A 333 36.70 12.10 -1.46
CA ALA A 333 36.31 12.52 -0.11
C ALA A 333 34.78 12.71 -0.10
N ALA A 334 34.12 12.31 0.97
CA ALA A 334 32.76 12.76 1.22
C ALA A 334 32.79 14.27 1.53
N GLU A 335 32.04 15.06 0.77
CA GLU A 335 31.94 16.52 0.90
C GLU A 335 30.52 16.91 1.34
N LEU A 336 30.38 18.05 2.02
CA LEU A 336 29.09 18.53 2.51
C LEU A 336 28.14 18.75 1.32
N SER A 337 26.91 18.23 1.36
CA SER A 337 25.93 18.51 0.30
C SER A 337 24.48 18.34 0.74
N ILE A 338 23.57 18.87 -0.07
CA ILE A 338 22.12 18.71 0.10
C ILE A 338 21.46 18.65 -1.27
N ASN A 339 20.46 17.78 -1.43
CA ASN A 339 19.66 17.67 -2.66
C ASN A 339 18.17 17.66 -2.28
N ILE A 340 17.37 18.57 -2.83
CA ILE A 340 15.91 18.56 -2.69
C ILE A 340 15.33 17.49 -3.62
N THR A 341 14.49 16.62 -3.07
CA THR A 341 13.78 15.56 -3.79
C THR A 341 12.29 15.86 -3.99
N ALA A 342 11.71 16.79 -3.20
CA ALA A 342 10.36 17.33 -3.42
C ALA A 342 10.28 18.82 -3.04
N PRO A 343 9.71 19.71 -3.89
CA PRO A 343 9.04 19.42 -5.16
C PRO A 343 10.00 19.11 -6.33
N ALA A 344 9.81 17.95 -6.98
CA ALA A 344 10.54 17.58 -8.21
C ALA A 344 9.88 18.18 -9.48
N THR A 345 8.56 18.34 -9.45
CA THR A 345 7.72 19.03 -10.44
C THR A 345 6.78 19.99 -9.70
N ASP A 346 6.07 20.86 -10.42
CA ASP A 346 5.06 21.71 -9.81
C ASP A 346 3.97 20.87 -9.12
N GLN A 347 3.54 21.28 -7.92
CA GLN A 347 2.53 20.59 -7.11
C GLN A 347 1.62 21.61 -6.42
N GLU A 348 0.30 21.43 -6.51
CA GLU A 348 -0.69 22.31 -5.87
C GLU A 348 -0.94 21.94 -4.40
N THR A 349 -1.23 22.95 -3.56
CA THR A 349 -1.58 22.79 -2.15
C THR A 349 -2.29 24.05 -1.63
N SER A 350 -3.17 23.91 -0.64
CA SER A 350 -3.80 25.02 0.09
C SER A 350 -3.43 25.07 1.57
N ASP A 351 -2.74 24.05 2.11
CA ASP A 351 -2.55 23.90 3.56
C ASP A 351 -1.13 23.51 3.97
N ILE A 352 -0.76 22.22 3.86
CA ILE A 352 0.58 21.72 4.21
C ILE A 352 1.25 21.14 2.96
N TYR A 353 2.54 21.43 2.80
CA TYR A 353 3.40 20.84 1.77
C TYR A 353 4.64 20.18 2.37
N ARG A 354 4.92 18.92 2.03
CA ARG A 354 6.13 18.22 2.46
C ARG A 354 7.30 18.49 1.54
N ILE A 355 8.21 19.37 1.97
CA ILE A 355 9.51 19.55 1.33
C ILE A 355 10.37 18.34 1.71
N SER A 356 10.95 17.63 0.75
CA SER A 356 11.81 16.45 1.00
C SER A 356 13.21 16.68 0.45
N PHE A 357 14.24 16.20 1.15
CA PHE A 357 15.64 16.43 0.81
C PHE A 357 16.56 15.33 1.38
N VAL A 358 17.70 15.14 0.72
CA VAL A 358 18.75 14.21 1.14
C VAL A 358 20.03 15.01 1.42
N PRO A 359 20.36 15.24 2.71
CA PRO A 359 21.63 15.83 3.10
C PRO A 359 22.75 14.77 3.14
N LEU A 360 23.98 15.24 2.94
CA LEU A 360 25.22 14.54 3.27
C LEU A 360 26.04 15.44 4.17
N ASP A 361 26.32 14.95 5.36
CA ASP A 361 27.10 15.62 6.40
C ASP A 361 28.11 14.62 6.98
N PRO A 362 29.37 14.64 6.47
CA PRO A 362 30.43 13.74 6.95
C PRO A 362 30.89 14.03 8.38
N GLY A 363 30.69 15.26 8.89
CA GLY A 363 31.04 15.67 10.25
C GLY A 363 29.99 15.28 11.29
N GLY A 364 28.72 15.25 10.88
CA GLY A 364 27.56 15.02 11.74
C GLY A 364 27.17 16.25 12.59
N ASP A 365 27.71 17.43 12.25
CA ASP A 365 27.56 18.69 12.96
C ASP A 365 26.89 19.80 12.12
N ALA A 366 26.47 19.50 10.89
CA ALA A 366 25.80 20.45 10.02
C ALA A 366 24.33 20.71 10.38
N THR A 367 23.86 21.93 10.10
CA THR A 367 22.45 22.32 10.18
C THR A 367 21.88 22.66 8.81
N ILE A 368 20.56 22.52 8.69
CA ILE A 368 19.80 22.78 7.46
C ILE A 368 18.80 23.92 7.70
N SER A 369 18.80 24.87 6.77
CA SER A 369 17.79 25.94 6.65
C SER A 369 17.00 25.74 5.36
N LEU A 370 15.67 25.90 5.41
CA LEU A 370 14.81 25.92 4.22
C LEU A 370 14.29 27.34 3.98
N LEU A 371 14.24 27.75 2.73
CA LEU A 371 13.80 29.08 2.30
C LEU A 371 12.84 28.97 1.11
N TYR A 372 11.92 29.92 1.01
CA TYR A 372 11.05 30.08 -0.16
C TYR A 372 11.39 31.37 -0.92
N SER A 373 10.97 31.43 -2.18
CA SER A 373 11.00 32.65 -2.99
C SER A 373 9.85 32.66 -3.99
N THR A 374 9.32 33.83 -4.33
CA THR A 374 8.31 34.02 -5.39
C THR A 374 8.91 34.43 -6.73
N ASP A 375 10.18 34.86 -6.75
CA ASP A 375 10.91 35.33 -7.93
C ASP A 375 12.19 34.53 -8.24
N ASN A 376 12.54 33.57 -7.37
CA ASN A 376 13.77 32.77 -7.38
C ASN A 376 15.07 33.58 -7.09
N GLU A 377 14.94 34.85 -6.68
CA GLU A 377 16.06 35.75 -6.40
C GLU A 377 16.07 36.17 -4.92
N ASN A 378 14.92 36.59 -4.39
CA ASN A 378 14.73 37.06 -3.03
C ASN A 378 14.19 35.93 -2.16
N TRP A 379 14.97 35.51 -1.17
CA TRP A 379 14.69 34.32 -0.36
C TRP A 379 14.26 34.69 1.07
N THR A 380 13.14 34.11 1.51
CA THR A 380 12.60 34.24 2.86
C THR A 380 12.70 32.91 3.58
N LEU A 381 13.06 32.93 4.86
CA LEU A 381 13.19 31.73 5.68
C LEU A 381 11.83 31.03 5.89
N ILE A 382 11.80 29.70 5.69
CA ILE A 382 10.71 28.81 6.12
C ILE A 382 11.02 28.32 7.54
N ILE A 383 12.19 27.69 7.71
CA ILE A 383 12.68 27.09 8.96
C ILE A 383 14.21 27.09 8.97
N ASP A 384 14.80 27.16 10.16
CA ASP A 384 16.26 27.18 10.36
C ASP A 384 16.69 26.16 11.42
N ASN A 385 17.97 25.78 11.41
CA ASN A 385 18.59 24.86 12.36
C ASN A 385 17.93 23.47 12.47
N LEU A 386 17.43 22.93 11.37
CA LEU A 386 17.11 21.51 11.29
C LEU A 386 18.43 20.71 11.38
N ALA A 387 18.42 19.56 12.06
CA ALA A 387 19.60 18.70 12.10
C ALA A 387 19.84 18.03 10.73
N SER A 388 21.10 17.78 10.37
CA SER A 388 21.48 17.04 9.15
C SER A 388 20.94 15.61 9.05
N THR A 389 20.35 15.07 10.11
CA THR A 389 19.63 13.78 10.11
C THR A 389 18.17 13.87 9.66
N VAL A 390 17.64 15.08 9.44
CA VAL A 390 16.28 15.31 8.95
C VAL A 390 16.26 15.21 7.42
N MET A 391 15.24 14.53 6.86
CA MET A 391 15.09 14.33 5.41
C MET A 391 13.82 14.98 4.82
N TYR A 392 12.97 15.59 5.65
CA TYR A 392 11.80 16.32 5.18
C TYR A 392 11.33 17.38 6.20
N TYR A 393 10.52 18.32 5.74
CA TYR A 393 9.83 19.30 6.57
C TYR A 393 8.43 19.57 6.02
N ASP A 394 7.44 19.55 6.91
CA ASP A 394 6.04 19.85 6.58
C ASP A 394 5.80 21.36 6.72
N TRP A 395 5.81 22.07 5.59
CA TRP A 395 5.63 23.51 5.50
C TRP A 395 4.14 23.86 5.45
N ASN A 396 3.65 24.58 6.46
CA ASN A 396 2.32 25.18 6.41
C ASN A 396 2.33 26.41 5.49
N VAL A 397 1.54 26.34 4.42
CA VAL A 397 1.33 27.37 3.40
C VAL A 397 -0.06 28.02 3.48
N ARG A 398 -0.95 27.61 4.39
CA ARG A 398 -2.35 28.09 4.47
C ARG A 398 -2.48 29.62 4.50
N ASN A 399 -1.56 30.28 5.20
CA ASN A 399 -1.54 31.73 5.35
C ASN A 399 -0.71 32.47 4.28
N PHE A 400 -0.36 31.80 3.17
CA PHE A 400 0.37 32.40 2.05
C PHE A 400 -0.59 32.88 0.97
N ASN A 401 -0.19 33.93 0.24
CA ASN A 401 -0.93 34.37 -0.94
C ASN A 401 -0.88 33.28 -2.02
N ALA A 402 -1.96 33.07 -2.75
CA ALA A 402 -1.96 32.15 -3.88
C ALA A 402 -0.90 32.56 -4.93
N GLY A 403 -0.13 31.59 -5.42
CA GLY A 403 1.00 31.83 -6.30
C GLY A 403 2.01 30.68 -6.33
N ASN A 404 3.08 30.87 -7.11
CA ASN A 404 4.15 29.87 -7.26
C ASN A 404 5.32 30.19 -6.33
N TYR A 405 5.79 29.20 -5.59
CA TYR A 405 6.87 29.30 -4.62
C TYR A 405 8.01 28.35 -4.97
N TYR A 406 9.18 28.93 -5.25
CA TYR A 406 10.44 28.20 -5.33
C TYR A 406 10.92 27.85 -3.92
N VAL A 407 11.54 26.70 -3.75
CA VAL A 407 12.07 26.22 -2.47
C VAL A 407 13.57 25.99 -2.58
N LYS A 408 14.33 26.42 -1.57
CA LYS A 408 15.79 26.23 -1.47
C LYS A 408 16.14 25.65 -0.11
N ALA A 409 17.09 24.73 -0.10
CA ALA A 409 17.72 24.18 1.08
C ALA A 409 19.16 24.67 1.16
N VAL A 410 19.62 24.96 2.37
CA VAL A 410 20.97 25.38 2.69
C VAL A 410 21.47 24.44 3.78
N ILE A 411 22.63 23.82 3.60
CA ILE A 411 23.32 23.03 4.63
C ILE A 411 24.65 23.70 4.99
N ASN A 412 25.00 23.71 6.27
CA ASN A 412 26.15 24.46 6.79
C ASN A 412 26.73 23.78 8.05
N ASP A 413 28.04 23.48 8.05
CA ASP A 413 28.79 22.88 9.18
C ASP A 413 29.63 23.91 9.97
N GLY A 414 29.51 25.20 9.62
CA GLY A 414 30.30 26.30 10.16
C GLY A 414 31.62 26.54 9.43
N SER A 415 32.06 25.64 8.56
CA SER A 415 33.24 25.75 7.70
C SER A 415 32.87 25.91 6.21
N GLU A 416 31.86 25.20 5.76
CA GLU A 416 31.32 25.20 4.39
C GLU A 416 29.82 25.53 4.39
N THR A 417 29.29 25.95 3.25
CA THR A 417 27.85 26.15 3.05
C THR A 417 27.47 25.75 1.64
N VAL A 418 26.62 24.72 1.52
CA VAL A 418 26.13 24.21 0.24
C VAL A 418 24.63 24.44 0.13
N THR A 419 24.14 24.71 -1.08
CA THR A 419 22.74 25.04 -1.32
C THR A 419 22.19 24.30 -2.52
N ASP A 420 20.94 23.88 -2.44
CA ASP A 420 20.21 23.32 -3.57
C ASP A 420 18.81 23.93 -3.69
N VAL A 421 18.30 24.02 -4.91
CA VAL A 421 17.01 24.64 -5.25
C VAL A 421 16.13 23.61 -5.95
N ALA A 422 14.90 23.46 -5.44
CA ALA A 422 13.93 22.51 -5.97
C ALA A 422 13.66 22.73 -7.46
N THR A 423 13.57 21.64 -8.23
CA THR A 423 13.28 21.71 -9.66
C THR A 423 11.82 22.03 -9.96
N GLY A 424 10.90 21.63 -9.07
CA GLY A 424 9.49 22.00 -9.08
C GLY A 424 9.18 23.19 -8.18
N ARG A 425 7.94 23.67 -8.24
CA ARG A 425 7.42 24.75 -7.39
C ARG A 425 6.26 24.26 -6.53
N VAL A 426 6.14 24.82 -5.33
CA VAL A 426 4.93 24.71 -4.51
C VAL A 426 3.93 25.73 -5.04
N VAL A 427 2.82 25.28 -5.58
CA VAL A 427 1.76 26.13 -6.15
C VAL A 427 0.69 26.29 -5.08
N VAL A 428 0.73 27.40 -4.36
CA VAL A 428 -0.26 27.70 -3.33
C VAL A 428 -1.54 28.17 -4.00
N VAL A 429 -2.65 27.51 -3.71
CA VAL A 429 -4.00 27.89 -4.14
C VAL A 429 -4.82 28.37 -2.94
N PRO A 430 -5.83 29.25 -3.12
CA PRO A 430 -6.64 29.74 -2.00
C PRO A 430 -7.38 28.58 -1.34
N ASP A 431 -7.35 28.52 -0.02
CA ASP A 431 -8.25 27.64 0.71
C ASP A 431 -9.68 28.22 0.72
N VAL A 432 -10.61 27.41 0.25
CA VAL A 432 -12.03 27.75 0.08
C VAL A 432 -12.93 26.62 0.63
N ILE A 433 -12.34 25.64 1.34
CA ILE A 433 -13.05 24.47 1.84
C ILE A 433 -13.40 24.72 3.30
N PRO A 434 -14.67 25.04 3.64
CA PRO A 434 -15.05 25.25 5.02
C PRO A 434 -15.03 23.95 5.84
N PRO A 435 -14.86 24.03 7.17
CA PRO A 435 -14.97 22.88 8.04
C PRO A 435 -16.40 22.30 8.00
N ARG A 436 -16.54 21.01 8.34
CA ARG A 436 -17.84 20.33 8.39
C ARG A 436 -18.76 21.00 9.40
N ALA A 437 -20.02 21.26 9.02
CA ALA A 437 -21.04 21.83 9.89
C ALA A 437 -21.13 21.11 11.26
N PRO A 438 -21.45 21.84 12.35
CA PRO A 438 -21.65 21.25 13.68
C PRO A 438 -22.77 20.21 13.67
N ALA A 439 -22.65 19.20 14.54
CA ALA A 439 -23.66 18.15 14.69
C ALA A 439 -24.49 18.35 15.96
N ASP A 440 -25.63 17.64 16.03
CA ASP A 440 -26.46 17.51 17.23
C ASP A 440 -26.89 18.82 17.90
N LEU A 441 -27.14 19.89 17.12
CA LEU A 441 -27.64 21.15 17.69
C LEU A 441 -29.01 20.88 18.33
N THR A 442 -29.08 21.09 19.63
CA THR A 442 -30.26 20.89 20.45
C THR A 442 -30.53 22.13 21.29
N GLY A 443 -31.80 22.46 21.47
CA GLY A 443 -32.26 23.56 22.32
C GLY A 443 -33.22 23.03 23.38
N ASN A 444 -32.92 23.29 24.66
CA ASN A 444 -33.79 22.98 25.78
C ASN A 444 -34.26 24.30 26.43
N PHE A 445 -35.55 24.42 26.70
CA PHE A 445 -36.11 25.62 27.34
C PHE A 445 -36.30 25.40 28.84
N ALA A 446 -35.70 26.27 29.65
CA ALA A 446 -36.00 26.36 31.08
C ALA A 446 -35.85 27.81 31.56
N GLU A 447 -36.66 28.20 32.56
CA GLU A 447 -36.54 29.50 33.26
C GLU A 447 -36.58 30.75 32.35
N GLY A 448 -37.20 30.68 31.17
CA GLY A 448 -37.22 31.79 30.21
C GLY A 448 -35.93 31.96 29.40
N LYS A 449 -35.17 30.89 29.21
CA LYS A 449 -33.92 30.85 28.43
C LYS A 449 -33.90 29.61 27.52
N VAL A 450 -33.18 29.70 26.39
CA VAL A 450 -32.86 28.51 25.56
C VAL A 450 -31.42 28.09 25.81
N PHE A 451 -31.25 26.89 26.38
CA PHE A 451 -29.97 26.23 26.55
C PHE A 451 -29.66 25.44 25.27
N LEU A 452 -28.67 25.92 24.51
CA LEU A 452 -28.18 25.30 23.28
C LEU A 452 -26.97 24.42 23.57
N SER A 453 -26.89 23.27 22.90
CA SER A 453 -25.71 22.40 22.87
C SER A 453 -25.53 21.74 21.50
N TRP A 454 -24.29 21.56 21.06
CA TRP A 454 -23.91 21.00 19.76
C TRP A 454 -22.52 20.34 19.84
N THR A 455 -22.13 19.59 18.82
CA THR A 455 -20.81 18.97 18.69
C THR A 455 -20.02 19.65 17.57
N ASN A 456 -18.81 20.14 17.86
CA ASN A 456 -17.92 20.76 16.86
C ASN A 456 -17.20 19.68 16.01
N PRO A 457 -16.72 19.99 14.79
CA PRO A 457 -16.05 19.04 13.91
C PRO A 457 -14.60 18.68 14.32
N THR A 458 -14.27 18.76 15.61
CA THR A 458 -12.92 18.56 16.17
C THR A 458 -12.57 17.10 16.45
N SER A 459 -13.52 16.18 16.29
CA SER A 459 -13.34 14.74 16.49
C SER A 459 -13.75 13.95 15.26
N ALA A 460 -13.11 12.79 15.06
CA ALA A 460 -13.46 11.85 14.01
C ALA A 460 -14.87 11.28 14.26
N VAL A 461 -15.71 11.27 13.23
CA VAL A 461 -17.10 10.79 13.32
C VAL A 461 -17.21 9.43 12.63
N PRO A 462 -17.54 8.34 13.35
CA PRO A 462 -17.77 7.04 12.72
C PRO A 462 -18.92 7.09 11.73
N VAL A 463 -18.73 6.46 10.57
CA VAL A 463 -19.74 6.26 9.54
C VAL A 463 -19.86 4.77 9.28
N ALA A 464 -21.10 4.29 9.13
CA ALA A 464 -21.40 2.92 8.72
C ALA A 464 -22.50 2.95 7.66
N THR A 465 -22.25 2.26 6.54
CA THR A 465 -23.13 2.22 5.37
C THR A 465 -23.48 0.76 5.09
N SER A 466 -24.76 0.41 5.16
CA SER A 466 -25.23 -0.89 4.69
C SER A 466 -25.15 -0.95 3.16
N VAL A 467 -24.46 -1.95 2.62
CA VAL A 467 -24.34 -2.19 1.18
C VAL A 467 -25.46 -3.14 0.73
N ASN A 468 -25.63 -4.26 1.45
CA ASN A 468 -26.79 -5.13 1.27
C ASN A 468 -26.97 -6.12 2.43
N ASP A 469 -28.19 -6.24 2.93
CA ASP A 469 -28.64 -7.26 3.89
C ASP A 469 -29.43 -8.40 3.21
N PHE A 470 -29.59 -8.37 1.88
CA PHE A 470 -30.31 -9.33 1.05
C PHE A 470 -31.81 -9.55 1.36
N GLU A 471 -32.35 -8.93 2.41
CA GLU A 471 -33.78 -9.03 2.78
C GLU A 471 -34.71 -8.39 1.75
N SER A 472 -34.21 -7.39 1.02
CA SER A 472 -34.89 -6.79 -0.15
C SER A 472 -34.58 -7.52 -1.48
N GLY A 473 -33.83 -8.62 -1.44
CA GLY A 473 -33.40 -9.40 -2.59
C GLY A 473 -32.09 -8.92 -3.24
N ILE A 474 -31.66 -9.65 -4.27
CA ILE A 474 -30.32 -9.53 -4.90
C ILE A 474 -30.26 -8.62 -6.14
N SER A 475 -31.31 -7.83 -6.43
CA SER A 475 -31.42 -7.07 -7.69
C SER A 475 -30.38 -5.96 -7.88
N ALA A 476 -29.69 -5.56 -6.80
CA ALA A 476 -28.55 -4.63 -6.86
C ALA A 476 -27.26 -5.28 -7.40
N PHE A 477 -27.21 -6.60 -7.53
CA PHE A 477 -26.04 -7.33 -8.02
C PHE A 477 -26.19 -7.76 -9.47
N ILE A 478 -25.09 -7.62 -10.22
CA ILE A 478 -24.95 -8.08 -11.60
C ILE A 478 -23.84 -9.13 -11.71
N GLU A 479 -23.98 -10.04 -12.68
CA GLU A 479 -22.97 -11.04 -13.00
C GLU A 479 -21.66 -10.38 -13.47
N THR A 480 -20.53 -10.86 -12.96
CA THR A 480 -19.19 -10.45 -13.39
C THR A 480 -18.40 -11.69 -13.79
N LYS A 481 -18.17 -11.88 -15.09
CA LYS A 481 -17.46 -13.05 -15.61
C LYS A 481 -16.50 -12.71 -16.75
N ASP A 482 -15.38 -13.42 -16.78
CA ASP A 482 -14.54 -13.59 -17.96
C ASP A 482 -14.27 -15.10 -18.11
N GLY A 483 -14.67 -15.69 -19.23
CA GLY A 483 -14.35 -17.07 -19.63
C GLY A 483 -14.74 -18.20 -18.66
N ALA A 484 -15.68 -17.94 -17.75
CA ALA A 484 -16.25 -18.90 -16.80
C ALA A 484 -17.77 -18.80 -16.81
N GLU A 485 -18.46 -19.83 -16.33
CA GLU A 485 -19.92 -19.81 -16.15
C GLU A 485 -20.29 -19.91 -14.66
N GLY A 486 -21.56 -19.72 -14.33
CA GLY A 486 -22.03 -19.75 -12.96
C GLY A 486 -23.47 -19.27 -12.81
N SER A 487 -23.86 -18.99 -11.57
CA SER A 487 -25.12 -18.33 -11.24
C SER A 487 -25.05 -17.65 -9.88
N PHE A 488 -25.95 -16.71 -9.61
CA PHE A 488 -26.19 -16.21 -8.25
C PHE A 488 -27.68 -16.18 -7.94
N GLN A 489 -28.05 -16.47 -6.69
CA GLN A 489 -29.43 -16.66 -6.27
C GLN A 489 -29.63 -16.35 -4.78
N LEU A 490 -30.86 -16.02 -4.40
CA LEU A 490 -31.24 -15.86 -3.00
C LEU A 490 -31.24 -17.23 -2.31
N THR A 491 -30.75 -17.27 -1.07
CA THR A 491 -30.67 -18.47 -0.22
C THR A 491 -30.87 -18.06 1.25
N THR A 492 -30.72 -19.01 2.19
CA THR A 492 -30.71 -18.70 3.63
C THR A 492 -29.39 -18.07 4.05
N GLY A 493 -29.47 -16.90 4.69
CA GLY A 493 -28.34 -16.15 5.26
C GLY A 493 -27.77 -16.75 6.54
N GLN A 494 -26.91 -16.00 7.20
CA GLN A 494 -26.60 -16.14 8.63
C GLN A 494 -27.79 -15.62 9.44
N THR A 495 -28.42 -14.55 8.96
CA THR A 495 -29.72 -14.05 9.40
C THR A 495 -30.62 -13.94 8.19
N GLY A 496 -31.84 -14.50 8.27
CA GLY A 496 -32.84 -14.39 7.20
C GLY A 496 -32.34 -14.84 5.81
N ASN A 497 -32.22 -13.89 4.88
CA ASN A 497 -31.82 -14.13 3.50
C ASN A 497 -30.34 -13.83 3.25
N GLY A 498 -29.72 -14.55 2.31
CA GLY A 498 -28.36 -14.29 1.83
C GLY A 498 -28.24 -14.56 0.34
N MET A 499 -27.08 -14.27 -0.25
CA MET A 499 -26.83 -14.50 -1.67
C MET A 499 -25.79 -15.60 -1.87
N GLN A 500 -26.19 -16.70 -2.52
CA GLN A 500 -25.29 -17.76 -2.95
C GLN A 500 -24.81 -17.48 -4.38
N VAL A 501 -23.49 -17.54 -4.58
CA VAL A 501 -22.80 -17.42 -5.86
C VAL A 501 -22.15 -18.77 -6.18
N ASN A 502 -22.54 -19.38 -7.29
CA ASN A 502 -22.00 -20.62 -7.82
C ASN A 502 -21.08 -20.30 -8.99
N PHE A 503 -19.90 -20.92 -9.07
CA PHE A 503 -18.92 -20.70 -10.14
C PHE A 503 -18.47 -22.02 -10.78
N ASP A 504 -18.23 -21.98 -12.09
CA ASP A 504 -17.65 -23.04 -12.89
C ASP A 504 -16.60 -22.44 -13.84
N ILE A 505 -15.35 -22.47 -13.38
CA ILE A 505 -14.17 -21.92 -14.08
C ILE A 505 -13.56 -23.06 -14.89
N GLN A 506 -14.06 -23.25 -16.11
CA GLN A 506 -13.64 -24.33 -17.01
C GLN A 506 -12.32 -24.07 -17.75
N THR A 507 -11.75 -22.86 -17.63
CA THR A 507 -10.48 -22.47 -18.25
C THR A 507 -9.60 -21.79 -17.19
N ALA A 508 -8.29 -22.10 -17.17
CA ALA A 508 -7.35 -21.45 -16.27
C ALA A 508 -7.26 -19.93 -16.51
N TRP A 509 -7.04 -19.15 -15.45
CA TRP A 509 -6.96 -17.69 -15.43
C TRP A 509 -8.26 -16.97 -15.80
N LYS A 510 -9.39 -17.62 -15.55
CA LYS A 510 -10.75 -17.08 -15.73
C LYS A 510 -11.43 -16.83 -14.39
N GLN A 511 -12.53 -16.08 -14.41
CA GLN A 511 -13.18 -15.59 -13.19
C GLN A 511 -14.70 -15.57 -13.32
N TYR A 512 -15.37 -15.82 -12.19
CA TYR A 512 -16.82 -15.67 -12.04
C TYR A 512 -17.15 -15.02 -10.69
N GLY A 513 -18.19 -14.20 -10.64
CA GLY A 513 -18.72 -13.64 -9.42
C GLY A 513 -19.79 -12.59 -9.68
N VAL A 514 -19.91 -11.66 -8.72
CA VAL A 514 -20.95 -10.63 -8.70
C VAL A 514 -20.36 -9.26 -8.36
N LYS A 515 -21.02 -8.22 -8.86
CA LYS A 515 -20.69 -6.82 -8.60
C LYS A 515 -21.95 -6.04 -8.24
N THR A 516 -21.85 -5.11 -7.30
CA THR A 516 -22.83 -4.04 -7.11
C THR A 516 -22.21 -2.69 -7.46
N ASN A 517 -22.99 -1.80 -8.08
CA ASN A 517 -22.56 -0.45 -8.44
C ASN A 517 -23.35 0.56 -7.59
N PHE A 518 -22.68 1.58 -7.09
CA PHE A 518 -23.29 2.65 -6.33
C PHE A 518 -23.68 3.80 -7.26
N THR A 519 -24.93 4.25 -7.22
CA THR A 519 -25.43 5.39 -8.02
C THR A 519 -24.91 6.74 -7.53
N THR A 520 -24.40 6.77 -6.30
CA THR A 520 -23.67 7.87 -5.68
C THR A 520 -22.42 7.27 -5.06
N PRO A 521 -21.21 7.81 -5.30
CA PRO A 521 -19.99 7.27 -4.70
C PRO A 521 -20.08 7.23 -3.16
N VAL A 522 -19.48 6.20 -2.55
CA VAL A 522 -19.45 6.04 -1.09
C VAL A 522 -18.10 6.47 -0.54
N ASP A 523 -18.12 7.42 0.39
CA ASP A 523 -16.95 7.98 1.03
C ASP A 523 -16.65 7.34 2.40
N TYR A 524 -15.44 7.60 2.92
CA TYR A 524 -14.95 7.17 4.24
C TYR A 524 -14.94 5.65 4.47
N VAL A 525 -14.70 4.86 3.42
CA VAL A 525 -14.71 3.39 3.45
C VAL A 525 -13.35 2.85 3.94
N SER A 526 -13.09 2.85 5.26
CA SER A 526 -11.84 2.29 5.80
C SER A 526 -11.86 0.78 6.01
N THR A 527 -13.06 0.20 6.11
CA THR A 527 -13.28 -1.21 6.44
C THR A 527 -14.49 -1.76 5.69
N ILE A 528 -14.38 -3.00 5.24
CA ILE A 528 -15.49 -3.78 4.68
C ILE A 528 -15.80 -4.94 5.62
N GLU A 529 -17.07 -5.08 6.00
CA GLU A 529 -17.56 -6.18 6.85
C GLU A 529 -18.67 -6.95 6.13
N PHE A 530 -18.64 -8.28 6.22
CA PHE A 530 -19.69 -9.17 5.71
C PHE A 530 -19.60 -10.54 6.38
N TRP A 531 -20.70 -11.27 6.44
CA TRP A 531 -20.68 -12.71 6.68
C TRP A 531 -20.45 -13.45 5.37
N TYR A 532 -19.67 -14.54 5.43
CA TYR A 532 -19.51 -15.45 4.32
C TYR A 532 -19.52 -16.92 4.76
N LYS A 533 -19.85 -17.79 3.82
CA LYS A 533 -19.82 -19.25 3.99
C LYS A 533 -19.30 -19.87 2.71
N GLY A 534 -18.24 -20.66 2.79
CA GLY A 534 -17.67 -21.37 1.65
C GLY A 534 -18.25 -22.77 1.47
N ASP A 535 -17.62 -23.53 0.58
CA ASP A 535 -17.98 -24.90 0.22
C ASP A 535 -16.97 -25.95 0.73
N GLY A 536 -15.95 -25.52 1.48
CA GLY A 536 -14.86 -26.37 1.96
C GLY A 536 -13.64 -26.41 1.04
N SER A 537 -13.65 -25.69 -0.09
CA SER A 537 -12.53 -25.64 -1.04
C SER A 537 -11.39 -24.72 -0.60
N SER A 538 -10.23 -24.83 -1.27
CA SER A 538 -9.13 -23.87 -1.14
C SER A 538 -9.24 -22.68 -2.10
N ASN A 539 -10.41 -22.50 -2.75
CA ASN A 539 -10.68 -21.32 -3.57
C ASN A 539 -10.72 -20.07 -2.69
N LYS A 540 -10.56 -18.89 -3.31
CA LYS A 540 -10.57 -17.60 -2.61
C LYS A 540 -11.59 -16.64 -3.20
N ILE A 541 -12.16 -15.79 -2.36
CA ILE A 541 -12.87 -14.60 -2.84
C ILE A 541 -11.83 -13.49 -2.98
N ARG A 542 -11.79 -12.89 -4.18
CA ARG A 542 -11.19 -11.59 -4.41
C ARG A 542 -12.27 -10.52 -4.27
N ILE A 543 -12.07 -9.62 -3.33
CA ILE A 543 -12.89 -8.42 -3.13
C ILE A 543 -12.24 -7.30 -3.93
N ILE A 544 -13.02 -6.57 -4.74
CA ILE A 544 -12.53 -5.43 -5.53
C ILE A 544 -13.35 -4.19 -5.23
N ILE A 545 -12.67 -3.10 -4.90
CA ILE A 545 -13.20 -1.74 -4.79
C ILE A 545 -12.81 -0.99 -6.06
N GLU A 546 -13.75 -0.25 -6.63
CA GLU A 546 -13.51 0.68 -7.75
C GLU A 546 -13.84 2.11 -7.29
N GLN A 547 -13.07 3.09 -7.75
CA GLN A 547 -13.23 4.51 -7.40
C GLN A 547 -13.64 5.36 -8.61
N GLU A 548 -14.17 6.56 -8.37
CA GLU A 548 -14.63 7.47 -9.43
C GLU A 548 -13.51 8.03 -10.32
N ASN A 549 -12.29 8.18 -9.78
CA ASN A 549 -11.10 8.51 -10.57
C ASN A 549 -10.67 7.35 -11.52
N GLY A 550 -11.31 6.20 -11.41
CA GLY A 550 -11.04 5.01 -12.20
C GLY A 550 -10.15 3.98 -11.51
N ASP A 551 -9.63 4.24 -10.30
CA ASP A 551 -8.66 3.38 -9.60
C ASP A 551 -9.30 2.13 -9.01
N TRP A 552 -8.62 0.98 -9.14
CA TRP A 552 -9.10 -0.33 -8.68
C TRP A 552 -8.16 -0.94 -7.65
N TRP A 553 -8.74 -1.42 -6.54
CA TRP A 553 -8.01 -1.96 -5.39
C TRP A 553 -8.60 -3.29 -4.98
N TYR A 554 -7.76 -4.26 -4.56
CA TYR A 554 -8.25 -5.58 -4.21
C TYR A 554 -7.65 -6.21 -2.96
N ASN A 555 -8.42 -7.12 -2.36
CA ASN A 555 -7.98 -8.03 -1.31
C ASN A 555 -8.35 -9.46 -1.71
N GLU A 556 -7.48 -10.43 -1.40
CA GLU A 556 -7.70 -11.85 -1.66
C GLU A 556 -7.22 -12.71 -0.47
N SER A 557 -7.52 -12.27 0.76
CA SER A 557 -7.21 -13.01 1.99
C SER A 557 -8.31 -13.99 2.44
N ILE A 558 -9.52 -13.91 1.85
CA ILE A 558 -10.66 -14.78 2.22
C ILE A 558 -10.60 -16.11 1.46
N VAL A 559 -10.53 -17.22 2.20
CA VAL A 559 -10.50 -18.60 1.67
C VAL A 559 -11.84 -19.30 1.94
N LEU A 560 -12.36 -20.06 0.98
CA LEU A 560 -13.66 -20.74 1.03
C LEU A 560 -13.66 -22.10 1.76
N ASN A 561 -12.73 -22.28 2.70
CA ASN A 561 -12.46 -23.57 3.34
C ASN A 561 -13.42 -23.95 4.48
N SER A 562 -14.28 -23.03 4.92
CA SER A 562 -15.28 -23.27 5.97
C SER A 562 -16.69 -23.35 5.37
N THR A 563 -17.40 -24.44 5.67
CA THR A 563 -18.83 -24.60 5.35
C THR A 563 -19.76 -23.98 6.41
N GLU A 564 -19.18 -23.41 7.48
CA GLU A 564 -19.90 -22.68 8.53
C GLU A 564 -19.74 -21.18 8.33
N TRP A 565 -20.74 -20.39 8.74
CA TRP A 565 -20.68 -18.92 8.62
C TRP A 565 -19.50 -18.30 9.39
N GLN A 566 -18.71 -17.50 8.68
CA GLN A 566 -17.57 -16.73 9.18
C GLN A 566 -17.85 -15.24 8.98
N LYS A 567 -17.35 -14.38 9.89
CA LYS A 567 -17.35 -12.92 9.66
C LYS A 567 -16.02 -12.48 9.05
N ALA A 568 -16.08 -11.77 7.94
CA ALA A 568 -14.95 -11.05 7.36
C ALA A 568 -14.94 -9.60 7.85
N THR A 569 -13.75 -9.09 8.15
CA THR A 569 -13.48 -7.67 8.44
C THR A 569 -12.17 -7.34 7.72
N LEU A 570 -12.24 -6.51 6.68
CA LEU A 570 -11.12 -6.19 5.78
C LEU A 570 -10.80 -4.70 5.87
N ASN A 571 -9.57 -4.35 6.26
CA ASN A 571 -9.09 -2.97 6.25
C ASN A 571 -8.68 -2.59 4.82
N THR A 572 -9.25 -1.53 4.26
CA THR A 572 -9.03 -1.10 2.88
C THR A 572 -7.63 -0.57 2.62
N ALA A 573 -6.94 -0.03 3.64
CA ALA A 573 -5.53 0.35 3.54
C ALA A 573 -4.57 -0.85 3.32
N SER A 574 -5.06 -2.09 3.41
CA SER A 574 -4.30 -3.30 3.08
C SER A 574 -4.54 -3.81 1.64
N PHE A 575 -5.34 -3.12 0.84
CA PHE A 575 -5.69 -3.55 -0.51
C PHE A 575 -4.55 -3.23 -1.48
N GLY A 576 -4.24 -4.18 -2.36
CA GLY A 576 -3.23 -4.01 -3.40
C GLY A 576 -3.81 -3.32 -4.64
N SER A 577 -2.96 -2.58 -5.36
CA SER A 577 -3.27 -2.13 -6.72
C SER A 577 -3.26 -3.32 -7.69
N PHE A 578 -4.11 -3.28 -8.70
CA PHE A 578 -4.08 -4.31 -9.73
C PHE A 578 -2.86 -4.21 -10.60
N SER A 579 -2.20 -5.35 -10.80
CA SER A 579 -0.98 -5.45 -11.59
C SER A 579 -1.17 -4.95 -13.05
N TRP A 580 -2.36 -5.12 -13.61
CA TRP A 580 -2.71 -4.83 -15.01
C TRP A 580 -3.53 -3.55 -15.19
N HIS A 581 -3.74 -2.77 -14.13
CA HIS A 581 -4.55 -1.56 -14.15
C HIS A 581 -3.82 -0.45 -13.39
N THR A 582 -3.58 0.66 -14.08
CA THR A 582 -2.85 1.81 -13.53
C THR A 582 -3.78 2.68 -12.71
N ASN A 583 -3.63 2.63 -11.39
CA ASN A 583 -4.21 3.61 -10.49
C ASN A 583 -3.49 4.96 -10.65
N GLN A 584 -4.23 6.05 -10.54
CA GLN A 584 -3.70 7.41 -10.43
C GLN A 584 -3.04 7.61 -9.06
N GLU A 585 -3.68 7.10 -8.01
CA GLU A 585 -3.16 7.15 -6.65
C GLU A 585 -2.23 5.97 -6.32
N SER A 586 -1.26 6.23 -5.44
CA SER A 586 -0.32 5.20 -4.96
C SER A 586 -0.89 4.29 -3.88
N ALA A 587 -1.99 4.70 -3.22
CA ALA A 587 -2.73 3.93 -2.23
C ALA A 587 -4.21 4.30 -2.25
N PHE A 588 -5.08 3.39 -1.79
CA PHE A 588 -6.51 3.67 -1.65
C PHE A 588 -6.76 4.77 -0.61
N ASN A 589 -7.47 5.83 -1.01
CA ASN A 589 -7.66 7.05 -0.22
C ASN A 589 -8.97 7.11 0.60
N ASN A 590 -9.70 5.99 0.71
CA ASN A 590 -10.98 5.84 1.41
C ASN A 590 -12.18 6.62 0.84
N MET A 591 -12.05 7.31 -0.29
CA MET A 591 -13.10 8.17 -0.86
C MET A 591 -13.71 7.60 -2.16
N HIS A 592 -14.88 8.09 -2.53
CA HIS A 592 -15.48 7.98 -3.86
C HIS A 592 -15.58 6.56 -4.43
N VAL A 593 -15.96 5.58 -3.60
CA VAL A 593 -16.16 4.18 -4.01
C VAL A 593 -17.40 4.06 -4.89
N THR A 594 -17.22 3.65 -6.15
CA THR A 594 -18.27 3.51 -7.15
C THR A 594 -18.78 2.08 -7.31
N ALA A 595 -18.01 1.07 -6.93
CA ALA A 595 -18.47 -0.31 -6.95
C ALA A 595 -17.75 -1.24 -5.97
N LEU A 596 -18.40 -2.38 -5.68
CA LEU A 596 -17.87 -3.48 -4.91
C LEU A 596 -18.10 -4.81 -5.64
N ASN A 597 -17.04 -5.58 -5.86
CA ASN A 597 -17.07 -6.89 -6.51
C ASN A 597 -16.69 -8.00 -5.51
N PHE A 598 -17.33 -9.16 -5.66
CA PHE A 598 -16.94 -10.42 -5.03
C PHE A 598 -16.79 -11.48 -6.13
N ILE A 599 -15.55 -11.81 -6.48
CA ILE A 599 -15.24 -12.76 -7.55
C ILE A 599 -14.35 -13.90 -7.07
N VAL A 600 -14.47 -15.06 -7.70
CA VAL A 600 -13.46 -16.12 -7.64
C VAL A 600 -12.71 -16.07 -8.97
N ALA A 601 -11.41 -15.83 -8.90
CA ALA A 601 -10.50 -15.90 -10.04
C ALA A 601 -9.49 -17.03 -9.78
N SER A 602 -9.29 -17.93 -10.75
CA SER A 602 -8.49 -19.14 -10.52
C SER A 602 -7.51 -19.44 -11.65
N GLY A 603 -6.25 -19.68 -11.30
CA GLY A 603 -5.21 -20.16 -12.22
C GLY A 603 -5.37 -21.64 -12.64
N THR A 604 -6.36 -22.35 -12.08
CA THR A 604 -6.70 -23.74 -12.43
C THR A 604 -8.19 -23.91 -12.66
N ILE A 605 -8.58 -24.95 -13.40
CA ILE A 605 -9.98 -25.35 -13.54
C ILE A 605 -10.54 -25.65 -12.14
N THR A 606 -11.67 -25.04 -11.79
CA THR A 606 -12.29 -25.17 -10.46
C THR A 606 -13.78 -24.86 -10.54
N THR A 607 -14.57 -25.49 -9.69
CA THR A 607 -15.99 -25.20 -9.51
C THR A 607 -16.30 -25.20 -8.01
N GLY A 608 -17.33 -24.48 -7.62
CA GLY A 608 -17.68 -24.33 -6.22
C GLY A 608 -18.79 -23.31 -6.00
N ASN A 609 -18.98 -22.95 -4.74
CA ASN A 609 -19.88 -21.88 -4.36
C ASN A 609 -19.43 -21.15 -3.07
N PHE A 610 -19.95 -19.94 -2.90
CA PHE A 610 -19.89 -19.23 -1.63
C PHE A 610 -21.21 -18.49 -1.40
N THR A 611 -21.53 -18.22 -0.13
CA THR A 611 -22.67 -17.39 0.28
C THR A 611 -22.18 -16.13 0.95
N LEU A 612 -22.83 -15.00 0.71
CA LEU A 612 -22.63 -13.71 1.38
C LEU A 612 -23.88 -13.31 2.18
N ASP A 613 -23.69 -12.59 3.27
CA ASP A 613 -24.75 -11.96 4.09
C ASP A 613 -24.21 -10.69 4.82
N GLU A 614 -25.10 -9.78 5.24
CA GLU A 614 -24.86 -8.49 5.92
C GLU A 614 -23.63 -7.69 5.42
N ILE A 615 -23.58 -7.32 4.14
CA ILE A 615 -22.47 -6.54 3.58
C ILE A 615 -22.59 -5.08 4.01
N SER A 616 -21.53 -4.54 4.60
CA SER A 616 -21.45 -3.14 5.03
C SER A 616 -20.05 -2.56 4.89
N PHE A 617 -20.00 -1.23 4.77
CA PHE A 617 -18.79 -0.42 4.88
C PHE A 617 -18.78 0.31 6.22
N SER A 618 -17.61 0.49 6.80
CA SER A 618 -17.41 1.31 7.99
C SER A 618 -16.11 2.12 7.91
N GLY A 619 -16.09 3.25 8.61
CA GLY A 619 -14.91 4.09 8.75
C GLY A 619 -15.21 5.37 9.52
N SER A 620 -14.49 6.45 9.23
CA SER A 620 -14.68 7.71 9.94
C SER A 620 -14.39 8.92 9.07
N ILE A 621 -15.25 9.93 9.15
CA ILE A 621 -14.95 11.27 8.66
C ILE A 621 -13.89 11.88 9.60
N PRO A 622 -12.75 12.36 9.11
CA PRO A 622 -11.71 12.96 9.96
C PRO A 622 -12.21 14.26 10.63
N PRO A 623 -11.49 14.74 11.67
CA PRO A 623 -11.66 16.10 12.17
C PRO A 623 -11.37 17.14 11.08
N SER A 624 -12.05 18.28 11.14
CA SER A 624 -11.65 19.48 10.40
C SER A 624 -10.43 20.10 11.07
N ALA A 625 -9.25 19.98 10.45
CA ALA A 625 -7.96 20.40 11.00
C ALA A 625 -7.78 21.94 11.09
N ASP A 626 -8.67 22.66 10.42
CA ASP A 626 -8.75 24.11 10.23
C ASP A 626 -9.80 24.80 11.12
N PHE A 627 -10.62 24.04 11.85
CA PHE A 627 -11.74 24.56 12.64
C PHE A 627 -11.29 25.64 13.65
N ALA A 628 -11.79 26.87 13.47
CA ALA A 628 -11.54 28.01 14.34
C ALA A 628 -12.73 28.31 15.28
N GLY A 629 -13.96 27.95 14.91
CA GLY A 629 -15.11 28.13 15.80
C GLY A 629 -16.46 27.81 15.17
N THR A 630 -17.52 27.99 15.99
CA THR A 630 -18.92 27.83 15.59
C THR A 630 -19.69 29.13 15.87
N LYS A 631 -20.50 29.55 14.91
CA LYS A 631 -21.42 30.69 14.99
C LYS A 631 -22.85 30.19 15.01
N ILE A 632 -23.64 30.59 16.01
CA ILE A 632 -25.08 30.31 16.06
C ILE A 632 -25.85 31.54 15.60
N VAL A 633 -26.73 31.36 14.62
CA VAL A 633 -27.65 32.38 14.10
C VAL A 633 -29.08 32.01 14.49
N ARG A 634 -29.91 33.02 14.77
CA ARG A 634 -31.30 32.88 15.20
C ARG A 634 -32.24 33.72 14.32
N ARG A 635 -33.40 33.15 13.98
CA ARG A 635 -34.54 33.77 13.30
C ARG A 635 -35.85 33.41 14.01
N THR A 636 -36.97 34.00 13.58
CA THR A 636 -38.32 33.79 14.18
C THR A 636 -39.39 33.32 13.17
N ASP A 637 -39.01 33.07 11.92
CA ASP A 637 -39.93 32.77 10.81
C ASP A 637 -39.54 31.50 10.02
N ARG A 638 -38.26 31.14 10.02
CA ARG A 638 -37.66 29.95 9.39
C ARG A 638 -36.25 29.76 9.93
N TYR A 639 -35.61 28.62 9.64
CA TYR A 639 -34.17 28.45 9.86
C TYR A 639 -33.32 29.49 9.09
N PRO A 640 -32.25 30.03 9.69
CA PRO A 640 -31.23 30.79 8.97
C PRO A 640 -30.67 29.97 7.80
N ALA A 641 -30.59 30.57 6.61
CA ALA A 641 -29.99 29.92 5.44
C ALA A 641 -28.45 29.87 5.48
N ASP A 642 -27.84 30.86 6.13
CA ASP A 642 -26.39 31.01 6.25
C ASP A 642 -26.00 31.79 7.53
N TYR A 643 -24.70 31.97 7.75
CA TYR A 643 -24.12 32.61 8.92
C TYR A 643 -24.43 34.12 9.06
N THR A 644 -25.09 34.74 8.07
CA THR A 644 -25.54 36.14 8.04
C THR A 644 -27.07 36.28 8.08
N ASP A 645 -27.83 35.21 7.83
CA ASP A 645 -29.30 35.23 7.76
C ASP A 645 -29.99 35.26 9.14
N GLY A 646 -29.73 36.28 9.95
CA GLY A 646 -30.43 36.50 11.21
C GLY A 646 -29.60 37.18 12.29
N THR A 647 -30.03 37.02 13.55
CA THR A 647 -29.29 37.51 14.71
C THR A 647 -28.24 36.49 15.11
N VAL A 648 -26.96 36.85 15.06
CA VAL A 648 -25.90 36.04 15.67
C VAL A 648 -26.06 36.08 17.19
N VAL A 649 -26.31 34.93 17.82
CA VAL A 649 -26.49 34.81 19.27
C VAL A 649 -25.24 34.26 19.96
N TYR A 650 -24.39 33.54 19.23
CA TYR A 650 -23.11 33.02 19.74
C TYR A 650 -22.06 32.96 18.64
N ASN A 651 -20.78 33.15 19.01
CA ASN A 651 -19.63 32.96 18.13
C ASN A 651 -18.39 32.54 18.96
N GLY A 652 -17.82 31.35 18.71
CA GLY A 652 -16.62 30.86 19.40
C GLY A 652 -16.48 29.33 19.43
N THR A 653 -15.54 28.81 20.23
CA THR A 653 -15.13 27.38 20.23
C THR A 653 -15.84 26.46 21.23
N ALA A 654 -16.69 26.98 22.14
CA ALA A 654 -17.52 26.15 23.01
C ALA A 654 -18.53 25.28 22.23
N GLU A 655 -19.16 24.37 22.96
CA GLU A 655 -20.15 23.39 22.48
C GLU A 655 -21.52 23.54 23.17
N ASN A 656 -21.68 24.64 23.91
CA ASN A 656 -22.93 25.03 24.54
C ASN A 656 -23.02 26.55 24.71
N PHE A 657 -24.25 27.07 24.73
CA PHE A 657 -24.55 28.48 24.96
C PHE A 657 -25.94 28.62 25.59
N THR A 658 -26.20 29.72 26.31
CA THR A 658 -27.54 30.03 26.83
C THR A 658 -28.02 31.33 26.22
N ASP A 659 -29.05 31.25 25.38
CA ASP A 659 -29.70 32.43 24.83
C ASP A 659 -30.76 32.97 25.81
N GLU A 660 -30.44 34.10 26.42
CA GLU A 660 -31.30 34.84 27.35
C GLU A 660 -32.14 35.92 26.65
N SER A 661 -31.96 36.10 25.33
CA SER A 661 -32.52 37.22 24.55
C SER A 661 -33.82 36.85 23.82
N ILE A 662 -34.67 36.06 24.48
CA ILE A 662 -35.90 35.48 23.93
C ILE A 662 -37.16 36.15 24.50
N GLU A 663 -38.19 36.28 23.67
CA GLU A 663 -39.48 36.88 24.01
C GLU A 663 -40.56 35.80 24.18
N PRO A 664 -41.51 35.97 25.12
CA PRO A 664 -42.66 35.07 25.24
C PRO A 664 -43.49 34.99 23.96
N ASN A 665 -44.11 33.84 23.70
CA ASN A 665 -44.99 33.61 22.54
C ASN A 665 -44.34 33.90 21.17
N THR A 666 -43.01 33.77 21.07
CA THR A 666 -42.24 33.95 19.83
C THR A 666 -41.53 32.66 19.49
N ASP A 667 -41.80 32.12 18.30
CA ASP A 667 -41.10 30.95 17.77
C ASP A 667 -39.65 31.31 17.42
N TYR A 668 -38.70 30.40 17.66
CA TYR A 668 -37.28 30.64 17.38
C TYR A 668 -36.65 29.48 16.61
N TYR A 669 -35.95 29.82 15.54
CA TYR A 669 -35.21 28.88 14.70
C TYR A 669 -33.72 29.20 14.81
N TYR A 670 -32.93 28.23 15.24
CA TYR A 670 -31.48 28.36 15.36
C TYR A 670 -30.79 27.50 14.29
N ALA A 671 -29.66 27.99 13.79
CA ALA A 671 -28.73 27.22 12.96
C ALA A 671 -27.28 27.51 13.37
N ALA A 672 -26.44 26.49 13.34
CA ALA A 672 -25.02 26.53 13.65
C ALA A 672 -24.17 26.43 12.38
N PHE A 673 -23.14 27.26 12.28
CA PHE A 673 -22.21 27.28 11.17
C PHE A 673 -20.78 27.26 11.73
N SER A 674 -20.01 26.23 11.43
CA SER A 674 -18.58 26.18 11.75
C SER A 674 -17.79 27.02 10.76
N TYR A 675 -16.63 27.52 11.16
CA TYR A 675 -15.72 28.28 10.32
C TYR A 675 -14.25 27.98 10.63
N ASP A 676 -13.39 28.16 9.63
CA ASP A 676 -11.93 28.02 9.73
C ASP A 676 -11.24 29.35 10.11
N ASP A 677 -9.91 29.36 10.15
CA ASP A 677 -9.12 30.56 10.45
C ASP A 677 -9.14 31.63 9.33
N LEU A 678 -9.74 31.32 8.18
CA LEU A 678 -9.91 32.20 7.01
C LEU A 678 -11.36 32.71 6.82
N GLU A 679 -12.26 32.38 7.75
CA GLU A 679 -13.69 32.67 7.71
C GLU A 679 -14.47 32.01 6.55
N ASN A 680 -14.05 30.84 6.06
CA ASN A 680 -14.92 29.98 5.25
C ASN A 680 -15.95 29.29 6.17
N TYR A 681 -17.24 29.52 5.93
CA TYR A 681 -18.32 28.95 6.77
C TYR A 681 -18.94 27.70 6.16
N SER A 682 -19.25 26.72 7.00
CA SER A 682 -19.99 25.52 6.62
C SER A 682 -21.37 25.85 6.03
N ALA A 683 -21.87 25.05 5.09
CA ALA A 683 -23.25 25.16 4.63
C ALA A 683 -24.27 24.80 5.73
N PHE A 684 -25.51 25.30 5.59
CA PHE A 684 -26.63 24.90 6.45
C PHE A 684 -26.88 23.39 6.38
N THR A 685 -27.12 22.76 7.54
CA THR A 685 -27.62 21.37 7.63
C THR A 685 -28.72 21.26 8.68
N SER A 686 -29.61 20.27 8.53
CA SER A 686 -30.68 20.01 9.50
C SER A 686 -30.16 19.57 10.87
N ASN A 687 -29.00 18.91 10.92
CA ASN A 687 -28.39 18.43 12.17
C ASN A 687 -27.70 19.56 12.94
N ALA A 688 -27.39 20.65 12.24
CA ALA A 688 -26.89 21.90 12.80
C ALA A 688 -28.03 22.88 13.15
N ALA A 689 -29.29 22.45 13.19
CA ALA A 689 -30.45 23.33 13.34
C ALA A 689 -31.44 22.83 14.41
N CYS A 690 -32.02 23.74 15.19
CA CYS A 690 -33.07 23.40 16.16
C CYS A 690 -34.17 24.48 16.23
N PHE A 691 -35.40 24.03 16.48
CA PHE A 691 -36.60 24.88 16.54
C PHE A 691 -37.22 24.88 17.94
N TYR A 692 -37.65 26.06 18.37
CA TYR A 692 -38.45 26.30 19.55
C TYR A 692 -39.85 26.76 19.12
N ASP A 693 -40.85 25.97 19.48
CA ASP A 693 -42.28 26.26 19.31
C ASP A 693 -42.81 26.96 20.56
N SER A 694 -43.31 28.18 20.39
CA SER A 694 -43.85 28.97 21.50
C SER A 694 -45.27 28.56 21.93
N LEU A 695 -46.02 27.87 21.07
CA LEU A 695 -47.35 27.34 21.39
C LEU A 695 -47.27 26.06 22.23
N VAL A 696 -46.19 25.28 22.13
CA VAL A 696 -45.93 24.09 22.96
C VAL A 696 -45.73 24.45 24.45
N SER A 697 -45.41 25.70 24.77
CA SER A 697 -45.37 26.19 26.16
C SER A 697 -46.70 26.78 26.66
N SER A 698 -47.75 26.81 25.84
CA SER A 698 -49.08 27.35 26.19
C SER A 698 -50.15 26.26 26.24
N THR A 699 -50.54 25.87 27.46
CA THR A 699 -51.69 24.99 27.79
C THR A 699 -51.57 23.50 27.45
N PHE A 700 -50.75 22.79 28.24
CA PHE A 700 -51.36 21.86 29.20
C PHE A 700 -50.63 21.95 30.54
N GLU A 701 -51.21 22.66 31.51
CA GLU A 701 -51.16 22.16 32.88
C GLU A 701 -51.97 20.84 32.89
N ILE A 702 -51.33 19.75 32.49
CA ILE A 702 -51.66 18.51 33.16
C ILE A 702 -51.30 18.79 34.62
N ASN A 703 -52.28 18.70 35.51
CA ASN A 703 -52.05 18.69 36.95
C ASN A 703 -51.37 17.36 37.31
N ASN A 704 -50.15 17.19 36.78
CA ASN A 704 -49.29 16.07 37.06
C ASN A 704 -49.07 16.09 38.56
N ILE A 705 -49.50 15.01 39.19
CA ILE A 705 -49.26 14.77 40.60
C ILE A 705 -47.77 14.64 40.85
N VAL A 706 -46.97 14.31 39.82
CA VAL A 706 -45.50 14.19 39.87
C VAL A 706 -44.84 15.30 39.05
N GLN A 707 -44.23 16.28 39.73
CA GLN A 707 -43.49 17.37 39.08
C GLN A 707 -42.03 17.04 38.77
N ALA A 708 -41.44 16.10 39.50
CA ALA A 708 -40.07 15.65 39.29
C ALA A 708 -39.96 14.15 39.53
N PHE A 709 -39.11 13.48 38.76
CA PHE A 709 -38.72 12.08 38.96
C PHE A 709 -37.27 11.88 38.52
N SER A 710 -36.39 11.49 39.43
CA SER A 710 -34.95 11.36 39.21
C SER A 710 -34.39 10.10 39.86
N ILE A 711 -33.29 9.57 39.32
CA ILE A 711 -32.62 8.36 39.83
C ILE A 711 -31.11 8.61 39.72
N HIS A 712 -30.42 8.68 40.86
CA HIS A 712 -28.98 8.98 40.90
C HIS A 712 -28.22 8.10 41.90
N PRO A 713 -27.05 7.55 41.54
CA PRO A 713 -26.46 7.56 40.19
C PRO A 713 -27.26 6.69 39.22
N ASN A 714 -26.98 6.85 37.92
CA ASN A 714 -27.41 5.98 36.84
C ASN A 714 -26.30 6.09 35.77
N ILE A 715 -25.34 5.18 35.63
CA ILE A 715 -25.23 3.77 36.06
C ILE A 715 -25.35 3.52 37.58
N ILE A 716 -26.01 2.42 37.97
CA ILE A 716 -26.16 1.97 39.37
C ILE A 716 -25.21 0.80 39.65
N HIS A 717 -24.38 0.94 40.69
CA HIS A 717 -23.54 -0.16 41.21
C HIS A 717 -24.26 -0.93 42.34
N ASN A 718 -24.36 -0.36 43.54
CA ASN A 718 -24.98 -1.01 44.72
C ASN A 718 -26.37 -0.44 45.08
N SER A 719 -26.55 0.87 44.95
CA SER A 719 -27.83 1.53 45.22
C SER A 719 -27.93 2.88 44.51
N ALA A 720 -29.16 3.33 44.24
CA ALA A 720 -29.46 4.68 43.78
C ALA A 720 -30.53 5.34 44.66
N ASN A 721 -30.52 6.66 44.73
CA ASN A 721 -31.58 7.46 45.31
C ASN A 721 -32.60 7.78 44.22
N ILE A 722 -33.87 7.47 44.48
CA ILE A 722 -35.01 7.82 43.63
C ILE A 722 -35.68 9.05 44.26
N GLY A 723 -35.52 10.21 43.62
CA GLY A 723 -36.14 11.47 44.05
C GLY A 723 -37.40 11.76 43.26
N PHE A 724 -38.48 12.18 43.93
CA PHE A 724 -39.69 12.65 43.26
C PHE A 724 -40.37 13.78 44.04
N ASN A 725 -41.09 14.67 43.34
CA ASN A 725 -41.85 15.75 43.97
C ASN A 725 -43.34 15.61 43.64
N LEU A 726 -44.18 15.71 44.67
CA LEU A 726 -45.64 15.60 44.56
C LEU A 726 -46.36 16.93 44.78
N THR A 727 -47.28 17.27 43.88
CA THR A 727 -48.10 18.49 43.98
C THR A 727 -49.23 18.38 45.02
N GLN A 728 -49.66 17.15 45.32
CA GLN A 728 -50.71 16.85 46.30
C GLN A 728 -50.48 15.50 46.98
N ASN A 729 -51.18 15.25 48.09
CA ASN A 729 -51.14 13.97 48.79
C ASN A 729 -51.68 12.86 47.88
N GLN A 730 -50.89 11.81 47.62
CA GLN A 730 -51.22 10.80 46.62
C GLN A 730 -50.67 9.41 46.98
N HIS A 731 -51.37 8.36 46.54
CA HIS A 731 -50.87 6.99 46.54
C HIS A 731 -49.88 6.78 45.39
N ILE A 732 -48.66 6.36 45.73
CA ILE A 732 -47.54 6.16 44.80
C ILE A 732 -47.12 4.69 44.79
N SER A 733 -47.03 4.12 43.59
CA SER A 733 -46.39 2.83 43.34
C SER A 733 -45.13 3.04 42.50
N ILE A 734 -44.01 2.43 42.90
CA ILE A 734 -42.77 2.39 42.10
C ILE A 734 -42.39 0.93 41.88
N GLU A 735 -42.29 0.54 40.61
CA GLU A 735 -42.15 -0.84 40.15
C GLU A 735 -40.93 -0.93 39.21
N VAL A 736 -40.21 -2.06 39.24
CA VAL A 736 -39.07 -2.33 38.35
C VAL A 736 -39.43 -3.41 37.33
N PHE A 737 -39.11 -3.18 36.06
CA PHE A 737 -39.35 -4.08 34.93
C PHE A 737 -38.04 -4.42 34.22
N ASN A 738 -37.99 -5.60 33.61
CA ASN A 738 -36.92 -5.96 32.68
C ASN A 738 -37.19 -5.39 31.26
N THR A 739 -36.26 -5.61 30.33
CA THR A 739 -36.38 -5.15 28.94
C THR A 739 -37.55 -5.77 28.16
N THR A 740 -38.06 -6.93 28.58
CA THR A 740 -39.24 -7.58 27.96
C THR A 740 -40.57 -7.12 28.59
N GLY A 741 -40.56 -6.09 29.44
CA GLY A 741 -41.76 -5.54 30.08
C GLY A 741 -42.34 -6.41 31.21
N MET A 742 -41.63 -7.46 31.65
CA MET A 742 -42.05 -8.26 32.82
C MET A 742 -41.68 -7.53 34.11
N LYS A 743 -42.61 -7.49 35.07
CA LYS A 743 -42.34 -6.92 36.40
C LYS A 743 -41.38 -7.82 37.19
N VAL A 744 -40.37 -7.20 37.77
CA VAL A 744 -39.29 -7.86 38.52
C VAL A 744 -39.48 -7.68 40.02
N THR A 745 -39.81 -6.47 40.49
CA THR A 745 -40.08 -6.19 41.91
C THR A 745 -40.83 -4.88 42.11
N ASP A 746 -41.44 -4.72 43.29
CA ASP A 746 -42.07 -3.49 43.77
C ASP A 746 -41.15 -2.81 44.80
N LEU A 747 -40.90 -1.51 44.65
CA LEU A 747 -40.01 -0.74 45.54
C LEU A 747 -40.79 0.01 46.64
N ILE A 748 -41.89 0.66 46.25
CA ILE A 748 -42.86 1.28 47.17
C ILE A 748 -44.27 1.12 46.62
N ASN A 749 -45.27 1.07 47.51
CA ASN A 749 -46.69 1.06 47.15
C ASN A 749 -47.52 1.63 48.31
N GLN A 750 -47.47 2.95 48.52
CA GLN A 750 -48.02 3.61 49.71
C GLN A 750 -48.40 5.07 49.47
N ASN A 751 -49.08 5.69 50.45
CA ASN A 751 -49.44 7.10 50.40
C ASN A 751 -48.26 8.00 50.79
N PHE A 752 -48.05 9.08 50.04
CA PHE A 752 -47.12 10.16 50.33
C PHE A 752 -47.86 11.50 50.41
N SER A 753 -47.33 12.43 51.20
CA SER A 753 -47.83 13.82 51.23
C SER A 753 -47.35 14.61 50.02
N ALA A 754 -47.94 15.78 49.76
CA ALA A 754 -47.33 16.78 48.88
C ALA A 754 -45.88 17.12 49.33
N GLY A 755 -45.04 17.54 48.39
CA GLY A 755 -43.64 17.90 48.59
C GLY A 755 -42.64 16.91 47.97
N SER A 756 -41.34 17.19 48.18
CA SER A 756 -40.23 16.35 47.69
C SER A 756 -39.97 15.15 48.62
N HIS A 757 -39.80 13.98 48.00
CA HIS A 757 -39.46 12.72 48.66
C HIS A 757 -38.23 12.11 48.00
N ILE A 758 -37.43 11.40 48.79
CA ILE A 758 -36.30 10.59 48.30
C ILE A 758 -36.40 9.21 48.97
N ILE A 759 -36.34 8.16 48.16
CA ILE A 759 -36.24 6.78 48.64
C ILE A 759 -34.93 6.15 48.16
N GLN A 760 -34.37 5.22 48.93
CA GLN A 760 -33.17 4.49 48.54
C GLN A 760 -33.57 3.16 47.87
N PHE A 761 -33.06 2.93 46.66
CA PHE A 761 -33.22 1.70 45.91
C PHE A 761 -31.92 0.89 45.93
N ASN A 762 -31.94 -0.26 46.61
CA ASN A 762 -30.82 -1.21 46.64
C ASN A 762 -30.99 -2.24 45.50
N VAL A 763 -29.97 -2.42 44.68
CA VAL A 763 -30.00 -3.30 43.49
C VAL A 763 -29.32 -4.66 43.72
N ASN A 764 -28.89 -4.97 44.95
CA ASN A 764 -28.06 -6.15 45.23
C ASN A 764 -28.74 -7.49 44.87
N SER A 765 -30.07 -7.55 44.83
CA SER A 765 -30.86 -8.72 44.41
C SER A 765 -31.13 -8.83 42.90
N LEU A 766 -30.76 -7.82 42.09
CA LEU A 766 -30.97 -7.80 40.63
C LEU A 766 -29.68 -8.17 39.88
N ASN A 767 -29.78 -8.67 38.64
CA ASN A 767 -28.59 -8.97 37.83
C ASN A 767 -28.04 -7.69 37.17
N ASN A 768 -26.79 -7.74 36.69
CA ASN A 768 -26.27 -6.67 35.82
C ASN A 768 -27.07 -6.65 34.50
N GLY A 769 -27.36 -5.46 33.98
CA GLY A 769 -28.19 -5.27 32.79
C GLY A 769 -29.12 -4.07 32.86
N LEU A 770 -30.02 -4.00 31.88
CA LEU A 770 -30.91 -2.87 31.67
C LEU A 770 -32.30 -3.10 32.27
N TYR A 771 -32.81 -2.11 32.98
CA TYR A 771 -34.14 -2.15 33.61
C TYR A 771 -34.92 -0.85 33.38
N LEU A 772 -36.24 -0.91 33.55
CA LEU A 772 -37.13 0.24 33.53
C LEU A 772 -37.75 0.39 34.93
N ILE A 773 -37.66 1.57 35.53
CA ILE A 773 -38.43 1.92 36.73
C ILE A 773 -39.66 2.71 36.31
N ARG A 774 -40.84 2.28 36.75
CA ARG A 774 -42.12 2.96 36.55
C ARG A 774 -42.62 3.50 37.88
N LEU A 775 -42.85 4.81 37.96
CA LEU A 775 -43.56 5.48 39.05
C LEU A 775 -44.99 5.79 38.59
N THR A 776 -45.98 5.33 39.35
CA THR A 776 -47.41 5.58 39.11
C THR A 776 -47.99 6.41 40.25
N ALA A 777 -48.67 7.51 39.91
CA ALA A 777 -49.27 8.44 40.86
C ALA A 777 -50.66 8.87 40.37
N GLY A 778 -51.70 8.16 40.82
CA GLY A 778 -53.07 8.41 40.35
C GLY A 778 -53.24 8.03 38.88
N LYS A 779 -53.24 9.03 37.97
CA LYS A 779 -53.25 8.82 36.51
C LYS A 779 -51.88 8.98 35.87
N ASP A 780 -50.92 9.58 36.57
CA ASP A 780 -49.59 9.82 36.04
C ASP A 780 -48.77 8.55 36.04
N VAL A 781 -48.06 8.29 34.94
CA VAL A 781 -47.11 7.19 34.82
C VAL A 781 -45.81 7.74 34.25
N ASN A 782 -44.76 7.74 35.07
CA ASN A 782 -43.41 8.17 34.69
C ASN A 782 -42.51 6.94 34.58
N VAL A 783 -41.72 6.82 33.51
CA VAL A 783 -40.80 5.69 33.31
C VAL A 783 -39.37 6.20 33.09
N LYS A 784 -38.39 5.61 33.77
CA LYS A 784 -36.97 5.87 33.54
C LYS A 784 -36.17 4.58 33.32
N LYS A 785 -35.29 4.62 32.33
CA LYS A 785 -34.33 3.56 31.99
C LYS A 785 -33.11 3.67 32.91
N ILE A 786 -32.70 2.55 33.50
CA ILE A 786 -31.53 2.44 34.36
C ILE A 786 -30.60 1.32 33.87
N LEU A 787 -29.30 1.49 34.07
CA LEU A 787 -28.29 0.46 33.85
C LEU A 787 -27.71 0.02 35.20
N ILE A 788 -27.77 -1.27 35.51
CA ILE A 788 -27.13 -1.87 36.68
C ILE A 788 -25.83 -2.54 36.23
N ASN A 789 -24.71 -2.17 36.86
CA ASN A 789 -23.41 -2.76 36.61
C ASN A 789 -22.61 -2.84 37.92
N LYS A 790 -22.74 -3.95 38.64
CA LYS A 790 -22.00 -4.26 39.87
C LYS A 790 -20.55 -4.63 39.60
#